data_AF-A0A3D0NAE7-F1
#
_entry.id   AF-A0A3D0NAE7-F1
#
_cell.length_a   1.000
_cell.length_b   1.000
_cell.length_c   1.000
_cell.angle_alpha   90.00
_cell.angle_beta   90.00
_cell.angle_gamma   90.00
#
_symmetry.space_group_name_H-M   'P 1'
#
loop_
_entity.id
_entity.type
_entity.pdbx_description
1 polymer ?
#
loop_
_entity_poly.entity_id
_entity_poly.type
_entity_poly.pdbx_seq_one_letter_code
_entity_poly.pdbx_strand_id
1 'polypeptide(L)'
;MPGEIGESVPRLSVVQVEATSRVEIPDFRGRALQALPKHESSEIWAVRNKLGGEVYPGAHSWARYLPADTYFGTNPEYYGLVNGERIPRQLCTSNSNVVAIIAARIIEEHSADPTKTWFGIGPNDGGGFCECENCRALDAGDVDPFSGEVSITDRFLTFANTVAAEVHRVFPDIRFAFYVYHNYMMPPRTVMPDPSIVPAIAPINLCRLHGMGESVCPERNLHQYLISEWTRISPEVYHRGYSYNLADPNLPLNYVGQWAYEIPYCERAGIVGMRIETQMSWANYGPLGYVLAQLMWDSKQDMTLLMEDYHDRFYGPAAKPMQLYWMYMNRLRKEAPYHTGNAVNIPDIYPPAAMEYLGQRLRDATRVAKGRAPYEERVNIATKSWQYLDSFIRMRALSESYSWSEAAKALNEMRAIGTWMETYDPPLVTAGGGVARINRFWAPEVEQASERVTRSNKKIAGLGDVWKTWMDPYDSGELLKLYSRRVDDRSWPTMRTYSASWSDQGLRYYHGVMWYRQEVQILPEWAGRPVMLWFGGVDEDAKVWVNDVYVGEVQTNGWQPAELEITHAVRYGRDNLIAVKVTNAVTNELGCGGITRPVMLWSPEPLADGEVAEPVVEPAPAAEQPAAGQQPDPGPSVPQ
;
A
#
# COMPACT_ATOMS: atom_id res chain seq x y z
N MET A 1 -6.80 12.67 18.65
CA MET A 1 -5.46 12.23 19.07
C MET A 1 -5.53 11.75 20.52
N PRO A 2 -4.83 10.68 20.88
CA PRO A 2 -4.73 10.16 22.25
C PRO A 2 -3.97 11.08 23.22
N GLY A 3 -4.13 10.81 24.53
CA GLY A 3 -3.35 11.46 25.60
C GLY A 3 -3.78 12.90 25.93
N GLU A 4 -3.07 13.52 26.89
CA GLU A 4 -3.35 14.89 27.36
C GLU A 4 -3.29 15.91 26.20
N ILE A 5 -2.35 15.71 25.27
CA ILE A 5 -2.21 16.59 24.10
C ILE A 5 -3.48 16.60 23.25
N GLY A 6 -4.26 15.52 23.21
CA GLY A 6 -5.51 15.45 22.47
C GLY A 6 -6.77 15.77 23.25
N GLU A 7 -6.66 15.95 24.56
CA GLU A 7 -7.81 16.16 25.43
C GLU A 7 -8.40 17.57 25.26
N SER A 8 -9.72 17.65 25.13
CA SER A 8 -10.46 18.91 25.08
C SER A 8 -11.65 18.83 26.02
N VAL A 9 -11.43 19.29 27.26
CA VAL A 9 -12.45 19.30 28.32
C VAL A 9 -12.84 20.75 28.61
N PRO A 10 -14.12 21.12 28.48
CA PRO A 10 -14.60 22.44 28.86
C PRO A 10 -14.27 22.76 30.32
N ARG A 11 -13.67 23.94 30.57
CA ARG A 11 -13.42 24.44 31.93
C ARG A 11 -14.58 25.31 32.37
N LEU A 12 -15.52 24.71 33.08
CA LEU A 12 -16.71 25.38 33.61
C LEU A 12 -16.60 25.55 35.13
N SER A 13 -16.93 26.72 35.66
CA SER A 13 -16.98 26.96 37.11
C SER A 13 -18.21 26.35 37.77
N VAL A 14 -19.25 26.08 36.98
CA VAL A 14 -20.49 25.40 37.39
C VAL A 14 -20.87 24.43 36.28
N VAL A 15 -21.06 23.16 36.64
CA VAL A 15 -21.64 22.14 35.75
C VAL A 15 -23.09 21.94 36.17
N GLN A 16 -24.03 22.37 35.33
CA GLN A 16 -25.44 22.08 35.51
C GLN A 16 -25.77 20.81 34.74
N VAL A 17 -26.24 19.79 35.44
CA VAL A 17 -26.71 18.54 34.83
C VAL A 17 -28.23 18.56 34.91
N GLU A 18 -28.89 18.73 33.79
CA GLU A 18 -30.33 18.49 33.71
C GLU A 18 -30.59 16.97 33.68
N ALA A 19 -31.48 16.50 34.55
CA ALA A 19 -31.91 15.10 34.54
C ALA A 19 -32.67 14.82 33.25
N THR A 20 -31.96 14.32 32.24
CA THR A 20 -32.50 13.93 30.95
C THR A 20 -32.08 12.49 30.65
N SER A 21 -32.96 11.71 30.05
CA SER A 21 -32.63 10.38 29.52
C SER A 21 -32.40 10.51 28.01
N ARG A 22 -31.17 10.25 27.56
CA ARG A 22 -30.83 10.14 26.14
C ARG A 22 -30.33 8.74 25.85
N VAL A 23 -30.95 8.07 24.90
CA VAL A 23 -30.51 6.77 24.37
C VAL A 23 -30.05 7.01 22.94
N GLU A 24 -28.81 6.64 22.65
CA GLU A 24 -28.23 6.67 21.32
C GLU A 24 -27.86 5.25 20.92
N ILE A 25 -28.09 4.90 19.65
CA ILE A 25 -27.71 3.63 19.05
C ILE A 25 -26.80 3.99 17.86
N PRO A 26 -25.61 3.37 17.75
CA PRO A 26 -24.73 3.65 16.62
C PRO A 26 -25.33 3.10 15.32
N ASP A 27 -25.09 3.80 14.21
CA ASP A 27 -25.50 3.34 12.87
C ASP A 27 -24.78 2.05 12.46
N PHE A 28 -23.55 1.83 12.92
CA PHE A 28 -22.78 0.61 12.68
C PHE A 28 -22.54 -0.14 13.98
N ARG A 29 -22.79 -1.46 14.02
CA ARG A 29 -22.64 -2.31 15.22
C ARG A 29 -21.18 -2.48 15.64
N GLY A 30 -20.31 -2.70 14.65
CA GLY A 30 -18.86 -2.78 14.81
C GLY A 30 -18.18 -1.53 14.27
N ARG A 31 -17.32 -0.89 15.08
CA ARG A 31 -16.65 0.37 14.73
C ARG A 31 -15.20 0.30 15.17
N ALA A 32 -14.32 -0.11 14.26
CA ALA A 32 -12.91 -0.32 14.59
C ALA A 32 -11.99 0.38 13.60
N LEU A 33 -10.92 0.98 14.12
CA LEU A 33 -9.79 1.46 13.34
C LEU A 33 -8.64 0.47 13.53
N GLN A 34 -8.26 -0.24 12.47
CA GLN A 34 -7.12 -1.14 12.50
C GLN A 34 -5.82 -0.34 12.44
N ALA A 35 -4.82 -0.82 13.18
CA ALA A 35 -3.46 -0.25 13.28
C ALA A 35 -3.43 1.15 13.94
N LEU A 36 -4.16 1.33 15.04
CA LEU A 36 -3.87 2.41 16.00
C LEU A 36 -2.47 2.21 16.62
N PRO A 37 -1.72 3.27 16.94
CA PRO A 37 -0.46 3.13 17.64
C PRO A 37 -0.66 2.43 19.00
N LYS A 38 0.13 1.39 19.28
CA LYS A 38 0.01 0.55 20.48
C LYS A 38 0.36 1.37 21.73
N HIS A 39 -0.66 1.84 22.44
CA HIS A 39 -0.52 2.61 23.67
C HIS A 39 -1.86 2.62 24.43
N GLU A 40 -1.84 2.61 25.76
CA GLU A 40 -3.06 2.63 26.58
C GLU A 40 -3.95 3.83 26.24
N SER A 41 -3.36 5.01 26.09
CA SER A 41 -4.06 6.22 25.66
C SER A 41 -4.82 6.06 24.34
N SER A 42 -4.32 5.23 23.40
CA SER A 42 -5.01 4.98 22.12
C SER A 42 -6.30 4.19 22.33
N GLU A 43 -6.27 3.20 23.22
CA GLU A 43 -7.46 2.40 23.59
C GLU A 43 -8.49 3.27 24.32
N ILE A 44 -8.03 4.08 25.28
CA ILE A 44 -8.89 5.05 25.98
C ILE A 44 -9.49 6.05 24.99
N TRP A 45 -8.69 6.55 24.04
CA TRP A 45 -9.18 7.45 23.00
C TRP A 45 -10.25 6.78 22.14
N ALA A 46 -10.07 5.51 21.76
CA ALA A 46 -11.03 4.77 20.96
C ALA A 46 -12.38 4.64 21.70
N VAL A 47 -12.35 4.24 22.97
CA VAL A 47 -13.56 4.14 23.82
C VAL A 47 -14.24 5.51 23.99
N ARG A 48 -13.46 6.57 24.29
CA ARG A 48 -14.00 7.93 24.45
C ARG A 48 -14.62 8.48 23.15
N ASN A 49 -14.19 7.99 22.00
CA ASN A 49 -14.75 8.35 20.69
C ASN A 49 -15.75 7.30 20.17
N LYS A 50 -16.28 6.46 21.07
CA LYS A 50 -17.36 5.51 20.81
C LYS A 50 -17.04 4.43 19.76
N LEU A 51 -15.76 4.16 19.52
CA LEU A 51 -15.31 2.96 18.81
C LEU A 51 -15.56 1.71 19.68
N GLY A 52 -15.59 0.53 19.05
CA GLY A 52 -15.86 -0.75 19.69
C GLY A 52 -17.09 -1.44 19.10
N GLY A 53 -17.80 -2.20 19.94
CA GLY A 53 -18.87 -3.10 19.49
C GLY A 53 -18.33 -4.40 18.92
N GLU A 54 -19.03 -4.97 17.94
CA GLU A 54 -18.67 -6.27 17.38
C GLU A 54 -17.51 -6.12 16.37
N VAL A 55 -16.30 -6.54 16.76
CA VAL A 55 -15.11 -6.35 15.93
C VAL A 55 -14.94 -7.52 14.98
N TYR A 56 -15.00 -7.24 13.68
CA TYR A 56 -14.77 -8.21 12.62
C TYR A 56 -13.44 -8.97 12.80
N PRO A 57 -13.44 -10.30 12.98
CA PRO A 57 -12.21 -11.07 13.13
C PRO A 57 -11.49 -11.07 11.78
N GLY A 58 -10.17 -10.86 11.79
CA GLY A 58 -9.41 -10.84 10.54
C GLY A 58 -9.63 -12.13 9.74
N ALA A 59 -9.64 -12.03 8.41
CA ALA A 59 -10.05 -13.14 7.55
C ALA A 59 -8.91 -13.97 6.96
N HIS A 60 -7.66 -13.49 6.94
CA HIS A 60 -6.52 -14.28 6.46
C HIS A 60 -6.14 -15.36 7.48
N SER A 61 -6.69 -16.56 7.35
CA SER A 61 -6.63 -17.57 8.43
C SER A 61 -6.09 -18.93 8.01
N TRP A 62 -5.96 -19.23 6.71
CA TRP A 62 -5.54 -20.55 6.25
C TRP A 62 -4.19 -21.00 6.82
N ALA A 63 -3.18 -20.13 6.86
CA ALA A 63 -1.89 -20.44 7.46
C ALA A 63 -1.96 -20.71 8.98
N ARG A 64 -2.98 -20.20 9.68
CA ARG A 64 -3.20 -20.51 11.11
C ARG A 64 -3.71 -21.95 11.29
N TYR A 65 -4.59 -22.41 10.40
CA TYR A 65 -5.20 -23.73 10.51
C TYR A 65 -4.35 -24.84 9.89
N LEU A 66 -3.67 -24.54 8.79
CA LEU A 66 -2.82 -25.45 8.01
C LEU A 66 -1.44 -24.80 7.75
N PRO A 67 -0.63 -24.59 8.80
CA PRO A 67 0.68 -23.97 8.66
C PRO A 67 1.61 -24.85 7.80
N ALA A 68 2.28 -24.22 6.84
CA ALA A 68 3.10 -24.87 5.82
C ALA A 68 4.24 -25.71 6.38
N ASP A 69 4.92 -25.19 7.41
CA ASP A 69 6.00 -25.86 8.12
C ASP A 69 5.60 -27.22 8.72
N THR A 70 4.31 -27.41 8.98
CA THR A 70 3.76 -28.61 9.61
C THR A 70 3.23 -29.61 8.58
N TYR A 71 2.49 -29.14 7.58
CA TYR A 71 1.75 -30.04 6.68
C TYR A 71 2.36 -30.20 5.29
N PHE A 72 3.06 -29.19 4.75
CA PHE A 72 3.46 -29.19 3.33
C PHE A 72 4.43 -30.33 2.98
N GLY A 73 5.40 -30.63 3.86
CA GLY A 73 6.40 -31.66 3.60
C GLY A 73 5.84 -33.08 3.52
N THR A 74 4.67 -33.35 4.12
CA THR A 74 4.04 -34.67 4.15
C THR A 74 2.75 -34.74 3.34
N ASN A 75 2.07 -33.62 3.15
CA ASN A 75 0.79 -33.51 2.45
C ASN A 75 0.81 -32.32 1.45
N PRO A 76 1.71 -32.30 0.46
CA PRO A 76 1.82 -31.20 -0.49
C PRO A 76 0.51 -30.96 -1.28
N GLU A 77 -0.34 -31.97 -1.42
CA GLU A 77 -1.66 -31.90 -2.05
C GLU A 77 -2.71 -31.09 -1.29
N TYR A 78 -2.42 -30.69 -0.03
CA TYR A 78 -3.24 -29.74 0.73
C TYR A 78 -3.07 -28.30 0.22
N TYR A 79 -1.99 -28.04 -0.51
CA TYR A 79 -1.60 -26.71 -0.97
C TYR A 79 -1.83 -26.52 -2.46
N GLY A 80 -1.83 -25.28 -2.91
CA GLY A 80 -2.12 -24.90 -4.29
C GLY A 80 -1.15 -25.50 -5.29
N LEU A 81 -1.66 -26.06 -6.38
CA LEU A 81 -0.89 -26.32 -7.60
C LEU A 81 -0.78 -25.00 -8.36
N VAL A 82 0.41 -24.53 -8.72
CA VAL A 82 0.62 -23.32 -9.51
C VAL A 82 1.72 -23.61 -10.52
N ASN A 83 1.47 -23.38 -11.80
CA ASN A 83 2.42 -23.66 -12.89
C ASN A 83 2.97 -25.10 -12.88
N GLY A 84 2.13 -26.07 -12.46
CA GLY A 84 2.51 -27.48 -12.39
C GLY A 84 3.20 -27.92 -11.09
N GLU A 85 3.47 -27.00 -10.17
CA GLU A 85 4.17 -27.29 -8.91
C GLU A 85 3.28 -26.99 -7.69
N ARG A 86 3.37 -27.81 -6.64
CA ARG A 86 2.68 -27.53 -5.38
C ARG A 86 3.49 -26.51 -4.59
N ILE A 87 2.88 -25.38 -4.24
CA ILE A 87 3.55 -24.32 -3.47
C ILE A 87 2.78 -24.02 -2.18
N PRO A 88 3.47 -23.78 -1.05
CA PRO A 88 2.83 -23.62 0.26
C PRO A 88 2.27 -22.20 0.51
N ARG A 89 1.69 -21.56 -0.51
CA ARG A 89 1.17 -20.18 -0.43
C ARG A 89 -0.32 -20.12 -0.12
N GLN A 90 -1.11 -20.83 -0.93
CA GLN A 90 -2.57 -20.96 -0.78
C GLN A 90 -2.94 -22.44 -0.61
N LEU A 91 -4.18 -22.71 -0.16
CA LEU A 91 -4.68 -24.07 0.00
C LEU A 91 -5.38 -24.59 -1.27
N CYS A 92 -5.41 -25.91 -1.40
CA CYS A 92 -6.24 -26.60 -2.39
C CYS A 92 -7.67 -26.71 -1.85
N THR A 93 -8.56 -25.78 -2.25
CA THR A 93 -9.93 -25.68 -1.72
C THR A 93 -10.86 -26.82 -2.12
N SER A 94 -10.48 -27.63 -3.12
CA SER A 94 -11.23 -28.84 -3.52
C SER A 94 -10.82 -30.11 -2.75
N ASN A 95 -9.80 -30.04 -1.88
CA ASN A 95 -9.35 -31.19 -1.11
C ASN A 95 -10.19 -31.38 0.15
N SER A 96 -10.88 -32.52 0.29
CA SER A 96 -11.76 -32.81 1.42
C SER A 96 -11.04 -32.88 2.77
N ASN A 97 -9.76 -33.25 2.79
CA ASN A 97 -8.98 -33.27 4.04
C ASN A 97 -8.72 -31.84 4.55
N VAL A 98 -8.50 -30.88 3.64
CA VAL A 98 -8.33 -29.47 3.99
C VAL A 98 -9.59 -28.93 4.67
N VAL A 99 -10.77 -29.23 4.10
CA VAL A 99 -12.07 -28.89 4.69
C VAL A 99 -12.22 -29.50 6.08
N ALA A 100 -11.97 -30.81 6.22
CA ALA A 100 -12.14 -31.53 7.48
C ALA A 100 -11.20 -31.00 8.59
N ILE A 101 -9.95 -30.70 8.25
CA ILE A 101 -8.97 -30.15 9.21
C ILE A 101 -9.41 -28.77 9.69
N ILE A 102 -9.79 -27.87 8.78
CA ILE A 102 -10.21 -26.52 9.16
C ILE A 102 -11.48 -26.57 10.01
N ALA A 103 -12.49 -27.36 9.63
CA ALA A 103 -13.70 -27.53 10.43
C ALA A 103 -13.37 -28.06 11.84
N ALA A 104 -12.52 -29.09 11.94
CA ALA A 104 -12.11 -29.66 13.22
C ALA A 104 -11.37 -28.64 14.11
N ARG A 105 -10.50 -27.81 13.53
CA ARG A 105 -9.80 -26.73 14.27
C ARG A 105 -10.76 -25.67 14.79
N ILE A 106 -11.76 -25.28 14.01
CA ILE A 106 -12.77 -24.31 14.45
C ILE A 106 -13.61 -24.90 15.60
N ILE A 107 -14.03 -26.16 15.48
CA ILE A 107 -14.74 -26.90 16.53
C ILE A 107 -13.89 -26.98 17.81
N GLU A 108 -12.61 -27.30 17.69
CA GLU A 108 -11.66 -27.36 18.81
C GLU A 108 -11.51 -25.99 19.49
N GLU A 109 -11.28 -24.93 18.72
CA GLU A 109 -11.13 -23.57 19.24
C GLU A 109 -12.39 -23.08 19.96
N HIS A 110 -13.59 -23.29 19.39
CA HIS A 110 -14.85 -22.93 20.05
C HIS A 110 -15.11 -23.79 21.29
N SER A 111 -14.78 -25.09 21.26
CA SER A 111 -14.95 -25.96 22.42
C SER A 111 -14.05 -25.53 23.59
N ALA A 112 -12.85 -25.00 23.27
CA ALA A 112 -11.92 -24.47 24.26
C ALA A 112 -12.36 -23.09 24.81
N ASP A 113 -12.97 -22.25 23.97
CA ASP A 113 -13.53 -20.95 24.34
C ASP A 113 -14.90 -20.72 23.69
N PRO A 114 -16.00 -21.07 24.40
CA PRO A 114 -17.35 -20.91 23.88
C PRO A 114 -17.77 -19.45 23.62
N THR A 115 -17.00 -18.47 24.11
CA THR A 115 -17.28 -17.05 23.82
C THR A 115 -16.85 -16.66 22.40
N LYS A 116 -15.97 -17.44 21.77
CA LYS A 116 -15.53 -17.23 20.41
C LYS A 116 -16.52 -17.84 19.41
N THR A 117 -17.40 -17.02 18.88
CA THR A 117 -18.48 -17.45 17.96
C THR A 117 -18.28 -16.99 16.51
N TRP A 118 -17.14 -16.38 16.20
CA TRP A 118 -16.86 -15.81 14.89
C TRP A 118 -15.42 -16.06 14.44
N PHE A 119 -15.25 -16.74 13.30
CA PHE A 119 -13.94 -17.23 12.85
C PHE A 119 -13.59 -16.75 11.44
N GLY A 120 -12.39 -16.24 11.25
CA GLY A 120 -11.86 -16.00 9.89
C GLY A 120 -11.68 -17.32 9.14
N ILE A 121 -12.11 -17.39 7.88
CA ILE A 121 -12.02 -18.59 7.01
C ILE A 121 -11.41 -18.28 5.62
N GLY A 122 -10.97 -17.04 5.43
CA GLY A 122 -10.50 -16.54 4.16
C GLY A 122 -9.07 -16.99 3.80
N PRO A 123 -8.71 -16.83 2.51
CA PRO A 123 -7.38 -17.16 2.00
C PRO A 123 -6.24 -16.43 2.70
N ASN A 124 -5.01 -16.91 2.55
CA ASN A 124 -3.82 -16.13 2.93
C ASN A 124 -3.72 -14.87 2.06
N ASP A 125 -2.99 -13.87 2.54
CA ASP A 125 -2.81 -12.62 1.78
C ASP A 125 -2.04 -12.85 0.46
N GLY A 126 -2.45 -12.13 -0.59
CA GLY A 126 -1.93 -12.22 -1.95
C GLY A 126 -2.48 -13.38 -2.80
N GLY A 127 -1.88 -13.57 -3.98
CA GLY A 127 -2.30 -14.56 -4.99
C GLY A 127 -1.71 -15.97 -4.83
N GLY A 128 -1.64 -16.71 -5.95
CA GLY A 128 -1.10 -18.08 -6.01
C GLY A 128 -2.13 -19.17 -5.71
N PHE A 129 -3.37 -19.01 -6.19
CA PHE A 129 -4.48 -19.93 -5.95
C PHE A 129 -4.32 -21.24 -6.72
N CYS A 130 -4.87 -22.32 -6.17
CA CYS A 130 -4.74 -23.67 -6.73
C CYS A 130 -5.31 -23.79 -8.15
N GLU A 131 -4.51 -24.34 -9.05
CA GLU A 131 -4.79 -24.53 -10.47
C GLU A 131 -5.11 -25.98 -10.84
N CYS A 132 -5.26 -26.87 -9.86
CA CYS A 132 -5.60 -28.27 -10.13
C CYS A 132 -6.96 -28.37 -10.82
N GLU A 133 -7.17 -29.45 -11.59
CA GLU A 133 -8.39 -29.69 -12.35
C GLU A 133 -9.65 -29.59 -11.48
N ASN A 134 -9.61 -30.15 -10.27
CA ASN A 134 -10.75 -30.10 -9.33
C ASN A 134 -11.08 -28.69 -8.86
N CYS A 135 -10.08 -27.82 -8.62
CA CYS A 135 -10.34 -26.43 -8.28
C CYS A 135 -10.85 -25.65 -9.49
N ARG A 136 -10.24 -25.82 -10.66
CA ARG A 136 -10.66 -25.15 -11.91
C ARG A 136 -12.08 -25.51 -12.33
N ALA A 137 -12.51 -26.75 -12.07
CA ALA A 137 -13.88 -27.18 -12.32
C ALA A 137 -14.94 -26.45 -11.47
N LEU A 138 -14.54 -25.77 -10.39
CA LEU A 138 -15.44 -25.00 -9.52
C LEU A 138 -15.52 -23.49 -9.90
N ASP A 139 -14.73 -23.03 -10.87
CA ASP A 139 -14.83 -21.65 -11.34
C ASP A 139 -16.06 -21.46 -12.23
N ALA A 140 -16.71 -20.30 -12.13
CA ALA A 140 -17.86 -19.97 -12.96
C ALA A 140 -17.49 -19.42 -14.35
N GLY A 141 -16.19 -19.24 -14.63
CA GLY A 141 -15.66 -18.76 -15.90
C GLY A 141 -15.80 -17.25 -16.12
N ASP A 142 -16.19 -16.48 -15.09
CA ASP A 142 -16.12 -15.03 -15.12
C ASP A 142 -14.76 -14.50 -14.67
N VAL A 143 -14.50 -13.25 -15.01
CA VAL A 143 -13.19 -12.60 -14.92
C VAL A 143 -13.34 -11.32 -14.13
N ASP A 144 -12.36 -11.05 -13.26
CA ASP A 144 -12.22 -9.75 -12.62
C ASP A 144 -11.88 -8.69 -13.68
N PRO A 145 -12.74 -7.68 -13.91
CA PRO A 145 -12.50 -6.68 -14.95
C PRO A 145 -11.27 -5.81 -14.68
N PHE A 146 -10.72 -5.79 -13.46
CA PHE A 146 -9.53 -5.03 -13.12
C PHE A 146 -8.25 -5.81 -13.37
N SER A 147 -8.18 -7.05 -12.89
CA SER A 147 -6.95 -7.84 -13.03
C SER A 147 -6.88 -8.69 -14.28
N GLY A 148 -8.01 -8.92 -14.95
CA GLY A 148 -8.10 -9.89 -16.04
C GLY A 148 -7.97 -11.35 -15.57
N GLU A 149 -7.86 -11.58 -14.26
CA GLU A 149 -7.78 -12.92 -13.68
C GLU A 149 -9.16 -13.56 -13.59
N VAL A 150 -9.21 -14.88 -13.70
CA VAL A 150 -10.42 -15.65 -13.42
C VAL A 150 -10.89 -15.35 -12.00
N SER A 151 -12.18 -15.04 -11.86
CA SER A 151 -12.77 -14.87 -10.54
C SER A 151 -12.94 -16.22 -9.86
N ILE A 152 -12.39 -16.35 -8.66
CA ILE A 152 -12.43 -17.59 -7.89
C ILE A 152 -13.49 -17.55 -6.77
N THR A 153 -14.41 -16.58 -6.80
CA THR A 153 -15.41 -16.40 -5.73
C THR A 153 -16.25 -17.67 -5.54
N ASP A 154 -16.79 -18.26 -6.61
CA ASP A 154 -17.64 -19.45 -6.54
C ASP A 154 -16.94 -20.66 -5.94
N ARG A 155 -15.69 -20.93 -6.33
CA ARG A 155 -14.90 -22.01 -5.74
C ARG A 155 -14.60 -21.76 -4.27
N PHE A 156 -14.35 -20.50 -3.90
CA PHE A 156 -14.06 -20.15 -2.51
C PHE A 156 -15.31 -20.33 -1.66
N LEU A 157 -16.47 -19.87 -2.13
CA LEU A 157 -17.74 -20.05 -1.44
C LEU A 157 -18.14 -21.52 -1.36
N THR A 158 -17.85 -22.33 -2.37
CA THR A 158 -18.06 -23.79 -2.29
C THR A 158 -17.29 -24.37 -1.11
N PHE A 159 -16.02 -24.01 -0.97
CA PHE A 159 -15.18 -24.43 0.15
C PHE A 159 -15.70 -23.89 1.49
N ALA A 160 -15.99 -22.59 1.58
CA ALA A 160 -16.44 -21.94 2.81
C ALA A 160 -17.78 -22.52 3.29
N ASN A 161 -18.74 -22.72 2.39
CA ASN A 161 -20.03 -23.34 2.69
C ASN A 161 -19.87 -24.79 3.18
N THR A 162 -18.93 -25.54 2.61
CA THR A 162 -18.67 -26.93 3.04
C THR A 162 -18.08 -26.97 4.44
N VAL A 163 -17.13 -26.09 4.76
CA VAL A 163 -16.61 -25.97 6.13
C VAL A 163 -17.70 -25.53 7.10
N ALA A 164 -18.51 -24.53 6.74
CA ALA A 164 -19.62 -24.05 7.56
C ALA A 164 -20.60 -25.18 7.88
N ALA A 165 -20.99 -25.97 6.87
CA ALA A 165 -21.85 -27.12 7.05
C ALA A 165 -21.28 -28.13 8.06
N GLU A 166 -19.99 -28.47 7.97
CA GLU A 166 -19.35 -29.40 8.92
C GLU A 166 -19.29 -28.86 10.35
N VAL A 167 -18.99 -27.57 10.53
CA VAL A 167 -18.98 -26.92 11.86
C VAL A 167 -20.39 -26.85 12.45
N HIS A 168 -21.39 -26.48 11.64
CA HIS A 168 -22.78 -26.33 12.08
C HIS A 168 -23.47 -27.63 12.48
N ARG A 169 -22.92 -28.79 12.09
CA ARG A 169 -23.37 -30.09 12.62
C ARG A 169 -23.16 -30.19 14.13
N VAL A 170 -22.21 -29.45 14.68
CA VAL A 170 -21.87 -29.43 16.10
C VAL A 170 -22.31 -28.11 16.75
N PHE A 171 -22.05 -26.97 16.10
CA PHE A 171 -22.30 -25.64 16.63
C PHE A 171 -23.03 -24.76 15.59
N PRO A 172 -24.38 -24.68 15.62
CA PRO A 172 -25.18 -24.02 14.58
C PRO A 172 -25.07 -22.48 14.57
N ASP A 173 -24.61 -21.87 15.67
CA ASP A 173 -24.59 -20.40 15.83
C ASP A 173 -23.24 -19.76 15.44
N ILE A 174 -22.31 -20.55 14.89
CA ILE A 174 -20.99 -20.04 14.49
C ILE A 174 -21.08 -19.24 13.19
N ARG A 175 -20.44 -18.07 13.18
CA ARG A 175 -20.25 -17.23 11.99
C ARG A 175 -18.84 -17.35 11.44
N PHE A 176 -18.68 -17.05 10.15
CA PHE A 176 -17.41 -17.08 9.45
C PHE A 176 -17.12 -15.76 8.77
N ALA A 177 -15.88 -15.29 8.82
CA ALA A 177 -15.43 -14.05 8.23
C ALA A 177 -14.52 -14.33 7.02
N PHE A 178 -14.76 -13.65 5.91
CA PHE A 178 -13.82 -13.60 4.78
C PHE A 178 -13.72 -12.21 4.14
N TYR A 179 -12.67 -11.94 3.38
CA TYR A 179 -12.55 -10.66 2.68
C TYR A 179 -13.06 -10.78 1.24
N VAL A 180 -13.84 -9.81 0.79
CA VAL A 180 -14.13 -9.57 -0.62
C VAL A 180 -12.89 -8.87 -1.19
N TYR A 181 -11.96 -9.66 -1.74
CA TYR A 181 -10.54 -9.31 -1.90
C TYR A 181 -9.96 -9.92 -3.18
N HIS A 182 -8.84 -9.36 -3.68
CA HIS A 182 -8.11 -9.84 -4.86
C HIS A 182 -9.05 -10.32 -5.99
N ASN A 183 -8.80 -11.48 -6.58
CA ASN A 183 -9.60 -12.12 -7.64
C ASN A 183 -10.79 -12.94 -7.10
N TYR A 184 -11.16 -12.79 -5.82
CA TYR A 184 -12.38 -13.31 -5.21
C TYR A 184 -13.26 -12.19 -4.65
N MET A 185 -13.16 -10.99 -5.25
CA MET A 185 -13.98 -9.85 -4.89
C MET A 185 -15.30 -9.78 -5.65
N MET A 186 -15.38 -10.37 -6.85
CA MET A 186 -16.59 -10.32 -7.67
C MET A 186 -17.72 -11.10 -7.00
N PRO A 187 -18.99 -10.63 -7.09
CA PRO A 187 -20.13 -11.40 -6.58
C PRO A 187 -20.21 -12.77 -7.27
N PRO A 188 -20.63 -13.83 -6.55
CA PRO A 188 -20.70 -15.16 -7.12
C PRO A 188 -21.76 -15.28 -8.22
N ARG A 189 -21.55 -16.26 -9.10
CA ARG A 189 -22.46 -16.55 -10.23
C ARG A 189 -23.41 -17.70 -9.96
N THR A 190 -22.91 -18.75 -9.34
CA THR A 190 -23.58 -20.05 -9.19
C THR A 190 -23.67 -20.50 -7.74
N VAL A 191 -22.73 -20.09 -6.88
CA VAL A 191 -22.67 -20.50 -5.47
C VAL A 191 -22.97 -19.33 -4.55
N MET A 192 -24.14 -19.33 -3.92
CA MET A 192 -24.49 -18.31 -2.92
C MET A 192 -23.80 -18.60 -1.57
N PRO A 193 -23.36 -17.57 -0.82
CA PRO A 193 -22.80 -17.77 0.51
C PRO A 193 -23.87 -18.31 1.46
N ASP A 194 -23.49 -19.25 2.34
CA ASP A 194 -24.31 -19.59 3.50
C ASP A 194 -24.55 -18.33 4.37
N PRO A 195 -25.73 -18.13 4.98
CA PRO A 195 -26.03 -16.95 5.78
C PRO A 195 -25.07 -16.66 6.93
N SER A 196 -24.33 -17.66 7.42
CA SER A 196 -23.30 -17.51 8.46
C SER A 196 -21.96 -16.99 7.92
N ILE A 197 -21.76 -16.97 6.59
CA ILE A 197 -20.58 -16.41 5.94
C ILE A 197 -20.77 -14.89 5.83
N VAL A 198 -20.05 -14.15 6.65
CA VAL A 198 -20.07 -12.68 6.72
C VAL A 198 -18.90 -12.13 5.90
N PRO A 199 -19.12 -11.56 4.71
CA PRO A 199 -18.09 -10.86 3.94
C PRO A 199 -17.68 -9.52 4.57
N ALA A 200 -16.42 -9.12 4.35
CA ALA A 200 -15.98 -7.74 4.51
C ALA A 200 -15.40 -7.16 3.21
N ILE A 201 -15.93 -6.02 2.76
CA ILE A 201 -15.51 -5.33 1.52
C ILE A 201 -14.07 -4.81 1.66
N ALA A 202 -13.13 -5.41 0.92
CA ALA A 202 -11.70 -5.16 1.03
C ALA A 202 -10.96 -5.26 -0.33
N PRO A 203 -11.44 -4.65 -1.43
CA PRO A 203 -10.79 -4.81 -2.72
C PRO A 203 -9.40 -4.15 -2.72
N ILE A 204 -8.33 -4.94 -2.77
CA ILE A 204 -6.95 -4.46 -2.63
C ILE A 204 -6.41 -3.76 -3.88
N ASN A 205 -6.86 -4.19 -5.07
CA ASN A 205 -6.38 -3.70 -6.36
C ASN A 205 -7.00 -2.36 -6.79
N LEU A 206 -8.04 -1.90 -6.09
CA LEU A 206 -8.71 -0.63 -6.42
C LEU A 206 -8.00 0.57 -5.80
N CYS A 207 -8.11 1.71 -6.48
CA CYS A 207 -7.58 2.99 -6.06
C CYS A 207 -8.05 3.32 -4.65
N ARG A 208 -7.09 3.70 -3.81
CA ARG A 208 -7.26 3.99 -2.38
C ARG A 208 -7.17 5.49 -2.08
N LEU A 209 -6.64 6.26 -3.02
CA LEU A 209 -6.41 7.69 -2.86
C LEU A 209 -7.72 8.48 -2.90
N HIS A 210 -8.62 8.11 -3.80
CA HIS A 210 -9.90 8.80 -4.02
C HIS A 210 -11.05 8.11 -3.32
N GLY A 211 -12.11 8.84 -3.00
CA GLY A 211 -13.34 8.29 -2.44
C GLY A 211 -14.44 8.02 -3.47
N MET A 212 -15.47 7.27 -3.07
CA MET A 212 -16.72 7.17 -3.83
C MET A 212 -17.32 8.56 -4.08
N GLY A 213 -17.89 8.79 -5.28
CA GLY A 213 -18.44 10.09 -5.69
C GLY A 213 -17.40 11.09 -6.24
N GLU A 214 -16.11 10.75 -6.27
CA GLU A 214 -15.07 11.56 -6.89
C GLU A 214 -14.91 11.16 -8.36
N SER A 215 -15.34 12.03 -9.29
CA SER A 215 -15.39 11.74 -10.72
C SER A 215 -14.03 11.48 -11.38
N VAL A 216 -12.94 11.85 -10.70
CA VAL A 216 -11.57 11.60 -11.16
C VAL A 216 -11.21 10.12 -11.16
N CYS A 217 -11.88 9.28 -10.34
CA CYS A 217 -11.52 7.88 -10.15
C CYS A 217 -12.68 6.94 -10.53
N PRO A 218 -12.73 6.42 -11.77
CA PRO A 218 -13.81 5.53 -12.21
C PRO A 218 -13.87 4.20 -11.43
N GLU A 219 -12.76 3.74 -10.85
CA GLU A 219 -12.68 2.50 -10.07
C GLU A 219 -13.60 2.49 -8.84
N ARG A 220 -13.92 3.68 -8.33
CA ARG A 220 -14.82 3.80 -7.18
C ARG A 220 -16.27 3.48 -7.53
N ASN A 221 -16.64 3.48 -8.81
CA ASN A 221 -17.92 2.92 -9.25
C ASN A 221 -17.96 1.39 -9.07
N LEU A 222 -16.84 0.68 -9.32
CA LEU A 222 -16.80 -0.75 -9.01
C LEU A 222 -16.90 -0.98 -7.50
N HIS A 223 -16.22 -0.18 -6.69
CA HIS A 223 -16.34 -0.30 -5.23
C HIS A 223 -17.80 -0.16 -4.78
N GLN A 224 -18.55 0.82 -5.32
CA GLN A 224 -20.00 0.97 -5.08
C GLN A 224 -20.78 -0.28 -5.52
N TYR A 225 -20.51 -0.79 -6.72
CA TYR A 225 -21.12 -2.01 -7.23
C TYR A 225 -20.88 -3.20 -6.28
N LEU A 226 -19.64 -3.42 -5.85
CA LEU A 226 -19.27 -4.50 -4.93
C LEU A 226 -20.05 -4.38 -3.62
N ILE A 227 -20.12 -3.18 -3.02
CA ILE A 227 -20.92 -2.96 -1.81
C ILE A 227 -22.38 -3.37 -2.07
N SER A 228 -22.99 -2.83 -3.13
CA SER A 228 -24.41 -3.06 -3.41
C SER A 228 -24.76 -4.52 -3.71
N GLU A 229 -23.89 -5.24 -4.41
CA GLU A 229 -24.16 -6.64 -4.76
C GLU A 229 -23.94 -7.58 -3.57
N TRP A 230 -22.89 -7.36 -2.78
CA TRP A 230 -22.63 -8.19 -1.60
C TRP A 230 -23.69 -7.97 -0.52
N THR A 231 -24.15 -6.73 -0.29
CA THR A 231 -25.24 -6.47 0.67
C THR A 231 -26.60 -6.98 0.18
N ARG A 232 -26.76 -7.19 -1.13
CA ARG A 232 -27.97 -7.80 -1.70
C ARG A 232 -28.06 -9.31 -1.45
N ILE A 233 -26.92 -10.01 -1.43
CA ILE A 233 -26.89 -11.48 -1.34
C ILE A 233 -26.54 -12.02 0.05
N SER A 234 -25.89 -11.20 0.88
CA SER A 234 -25.49 -11.59 2.24
C SER A 234 -26.31 -10.80 3.27
N PRO A 235 -26.83 -11.46 4.33
CA PRO A 235 -27.63 -10.80 5.36
C PRO A 235 -26.81 -9.85 6.24
N GLU A 236 -25.50 -10.09 6.34
CA GLU A 236 -24.57 -9.30 7.13
C GLU A 236 -23.31 -9.03 6.29
N VAL A 237 -22.92 -7.77 6.15
CA VAL A 237 -21.71 -7.36 5.42
C VAL A 237 -20.97 -6.28 6.20
N TYR A 238 -19.66 -6.45 6.33
CA TYR A 238 -18.78 -5.45 6.91
C TYR A 238 -18.04 -4.66 5.84
N HIS A 239 -17.57 -3.48 6.18
CA HIS A 239 -16.63 -2.74 5.34
C HIS A 239 -15.27 -2.74 6.00
N ARG A 240 -14.26 -3.25 5.28
CA ARG A 240 -12.88 -3.12 5.71
C ARG A 240 -12.32 -1.80 5.22
N GLY A 241 -12.34 -1.57 3.91
CA GLY A 241 -11.81 -0.35 3.32
C GLY A 241 -10.34 -0.05 3.68
N TYR A 242 -9.84 1.04 3.13
CA TYR A 242 -8.45 1.47 3.33
C TYR A 242 -8.36 2.98 3.32
N SER A 243 -7.67 3.53 4.31
CA SER A 243 -7.47 4.97 4.46
C SER A 243 -5.98 5.36 4.46
N TYR A 244 -5.19 4.67 3.65
CA TYR A 244 -3.75 4.89 3.45
C TYR A 244 -3.26 4.17 2.16
N ASN A 245 -2.01 4.44 1.73
CA ASN A 245 -1.35 3.79 0.58
C ASN A 245 -0.33 2.72 1.02
N LEU A 246 -0.16 1.60 0.27
CA LEU A 246 0.56 0.42 0.78
C LEU A 246 2.09 0.57 0.84
N ALA A 247 2.70 1.24 -0.13
CA ALA A 247 4.14 1.54 -0.13
C ALA A 247 4.43 3.01 0.18
N ASP A 248 3.47 3.68 0.84
CA ASP A 248 3.60 5.04 1.33
C ASP A 248 4.18 5.06 2.76
N PRO A 249 5.20 5.88 3.06
CA PRO A 249 5.78 6.02 4.39
C PRO A 249 4.93 6.88 5.35
N ASN A 250 3.61 6.71 5.30
CA ASN A 250 2.59 7.53 5.99
C ASN A 250 2.76 9.01 5.72
N LEU A 251 2.94 9.41 4.47
CA LEU A 251 3.03 10.82 4.11
C LEU A 251 1.70 11.53 4.42
N PRO A 252 1.73 12.84 4.72
CA PRO A 252 0.52 13.60 4.99
C PRO A 252 -0.44 13.56 3.80
N LEU A 253 -1.58 12.91 4.01
CA LEU A 253 -2.71 12.84 3.08
C LEU A 253 -3.98 12.95 3.91
N ASN A 254 -4.96 13.72 3.44
CA ASN A 254 -6.20 13.92 4.18
C ASN A 254 -7.36 13.20 3.51
N TYR A 255 -7.85 12.13 4.16
CA TYR A 255 -8.92 11.26 3.66
C TYR A 255 -10.32 11.62 4.16
N VAL A 256 -10.48 12.71 4.92
CA VAL A 256 -11.77 13.00 5.58
C VAL A 256 -12.90 13.21 4.58
N GLY A 257 -12.65 13.83 3.42
CA GLY A 257 -13.66 14.04 2.39
C GLY A 257 -14.14 12.76 1.71
N GLN A 258 -13.27 11.74 1.61
CA GLN A 258 -13.68 10.40 1.14
C GLN A 258 -14.68 9.81 2.11
N TRP A 259 -14.32 9.72 3.39
CA TRP A 259 -15.16 9.02 4.38
C TRP A 259 -16.45 9.76 4.71
N ALA A 260 -16.46 11.09 4.57
CA ALA A 260 -17.67 11.90 4.66
C ALA A 260 -18.73 11.52 3.61
N TYR A 261 -18.33 10.92 2.49
CA TYR A 261 -19.26 10.35 1.50
C TYR A 261 -19.45 8.85 1.71
N GLU A 262 -18.36 8.11 1.91
CA GLU A 262 -18.39 6.65 1.91
C GLU A 262 -19.17 6.06 3.10
N ILE A 263 -19.03 6.62 4.31
CA ILE A 263 -19.73 6.10 5.49
C ILE A 263 -21.26 6.22 5.35
N PRO A 264 -21.84 7.39 5.02
CA PRO A 264 -23.27 7.48 4.76
C PRO A 264 -23.76 6.58 3.62
N TYR A 265 -22.94 6.37 2.58
CA TYR A 265 -23.28 5.44 1.51
C TYR A 265 -23.34 4.00 2.02
N CYS A 266 -22.34 3.57 2.79
CA CYS A 266 -22.27 2.23 3.38
C CYS A 266 -23.46 1.94 4.30
N GLU A 267 -23.88 2.89 5.13
CA GLU A 267 -25.08 2.74 5.99
C GLU A 267 -26.33 2.47 5.15
N ARG A 268 -26.60 3.32 4.15
CA ARG A 268 -27.76 3.15 3.26
C ARG A 268 -27.71 1.87 2.43
N ALA A 269 -26.52 1.40 2.11
CA ALA A 269 -26.32 0.18 1.33
C ALA A 269 -26.46 -1.11 2.17
N GLY A 270 -26.57 -1.01 3.50
CA GLY A 270 -26.77 -2.16 4.38
C GLY A 270 -25.48 -2.74 5.00
N ILE A 271 -24.37 -2.00 4.97
CA ILE A 271 -23.17 -2.37 5.74
C ILE A 271 -23.49 -2.26 7.23
N VAL A 272 -23.26 -3.33 7.98
CA VAL A 272 -23.64 -3.40 9.41
C VAL A 272 -22.51 -2.97 10.36
N GLY A 273 -21.28 -2.94 9.88
CA GLY A 273 -20.09 -2.70 10.69
C GLY A 273 -18.87 -2.36 9.84
N MET A 274 -17.92 -1.67 10.45
CA MET A 274 -16.72 -1.18 9.78
C MET A 274 -15.46 -1.48 10.60
N ARG A 275 -14.45 -2.03 9.93
CA ARG A 275 -13.10 -2.22 10.46
C ARG A 275 -12.10 -1.58 9.50
N ILE A 276 -11.95 -0.26 9.61
CA ILE A 276 -11.16 0.55 8.68
C ILE A 276 -9.67 0.34 8.87
N GLU A 277 -8.97 -0.08 7.82
CA GLU A 277 -7.51 -0.12 7.86
C GLU A 277 -6.91 1.26 7.63
N THR A 278 -6.18 1.77 8.62
CA THR A 278 -5.74 3.18 8.64
C THR A 278 -4.23 3.38 8.64
N GLN A 279 -3.42 2.41 9.07
CA GLN A 279 -2.00 2.64 9.44
C GLN A 279 -1.86 3.99 10.17
N MET A 280 -2.60 4.15 11.26
CA MET A 280 -2.95 5.48 11.78
C MET A 280 -1.71 6.33 12.10
N SER A 281 -1.74 7.57 11.60
CA SER A 281 -0.81 8.63 11.97
C SER A 281 -1.59 9.84 12.44
N TRP A 282 -1.55 10.11 13.74
CA TRP A 282 -2.17 11.29 14.35
C TRP A 282 -1.52 12.60 13.89
N ALA A 283 -0.23 12.55 13.56
CA ALA A 283 0.48 13.71 13.00
C ALA A 283 0.11 13.96 11.53
N ASN A 284 0.09 12.90 10.70
CA ASN A 284 0.00 13.04 9.25
C ASN A 284 -1.43 13.00 8.71
N TYR A 285 -2.37 12.39 9.44
CA TYR A 285 -3.78 12.31 9.05
C TYR A 285 -4.71 13.17 9.93
N GLY A 286 -4.17 13.75 11.02
CA GLY A 286 -4.81 14.75 11.87
C GLY A 286 -6.26 14.41 12.26
N PRO A 287 -7.27 15.07 11.67
CA PRO A 287 -8.69 14.89 11.99
C PRO A 287 -9.27 13.51 11.62
N LEU A 288 -8.60 12.73 10.76
CA LEU A 288 -9.15 11.52 10.15
C LEU A 288 -9.75 10.54 11.17
N GLY A 289 -8.99 10.17 12.20
CA GLY A 289 -9.46 9.19 13.19
C GLY A 289 -10.71 9.67 13.93
N TYR A 290 -10.78 10.96 14.27
CA TYR A 290 -11.96 11.56 14.90
C TYR A 290 -13.16 11.54 13.96
N VAL A 291 -12.98 11.96 12.70
CA VAL A 291 -14.06 11.97 11.70
C VAL A 291 -14.62 10.57 11.46
N LEU A 292 -13.75 9.58 11.28
CA LEU A 292 -14.15 8.17 11.13
C LEU A 292 -14.96 7.70 12.33
N ALA A 293 -14.49 7.96 13.55
CA ALA A 293 -15.16 7.51 14.77
C ALA A 293 -16.55 8.14 14.94
N GLN A 294 -16.69 9.44 14.65
CA GLN A 294 -17.95 10.16 14.76
C GLN A 294 -18.95 9.72 13.69
N LEU A 295 -18.53 9.59 12.44
CA LEU A 295 -19.40 9.16 11.34
C LEU A 295 -19.81 7.68 11.44
N MET A 296 -18.95 6.82 11.98
CA MET A 296 -19.34 5.43 12.27
C MET A 296 -20.32 5.32 13.44
N TRP A 297 -20.44 6.35 14.29
CA TRP A 297 -21.48 6.39 15.32
C TRP A 297 -22.79 6.96 14.76
N ASP A 298 -22.71 8.07 14.03
CA ASP A 298 -23.85 8.72 13.38
C ASP A 298 -23.40 9.21 12.00
N SER A 299 -23.81 8.45 10.98
CA SER A 299 -23.48 8.66 9.58
C SER A 299 -24.17 9.87 8.96
N LYS A 300 -25.10 10.50 9.68
CA LYS A 300 -25.86 11.67 9.23
C LYS A 300 -25.27 12.99 9.70
N GLN A 301 -24.19 12.95 10.49
CA GLN A 301 -23.50 14.16 10.94
C GLN A 301 -23.02 15.00 9.75
N ASP A 302 -23.17 16.32 9.87
CA ASP A 302 -22.66 17.26 8.89
C ASP A 302 -21.13 17.38 9.02
N MET A 303 -20.44 17.05 7.94
CA MET A 303 -18.99 17.04 7.89
C MET A 303 -18.37 18.43 8.10
N THR A 304 -19.01 19.49 7.62
CA THR A 304 -18.52 20.86 7.82
C THR A 304 -18.56 21.22 9.29
N LEU A 305 -19.68 20.97 9.97
CA LEU A 305 -19.81 21.23 11.41
C LEU A 305 -18.87 20.37 12.25
N LEU A 306 -18.71 19.10 11.88
CA LEU A 306 -17.79 18.18 12.55
C LEU A 306 -16.34 18.66 12.48
N MET A 307 -15.92 19.17 11.32
CA MET A 307 -14.60 19.74 11.16
C MET A 307 -14.46 21.07 11.87
N GLU A 308 -15.47 21.94 11.88
CA GLU A 308 -15.45 23.18 12.66
C GLU A 308 -15.25 22.89 14.15
N ASP A 309 -16.02 21.96 14.73
CA ASP A 309 -15.85 21.52 16.13
C ASP A 309 -14.44 20.98 16.39
N TYR A 310 -13.92 20.11 15.51
CA TYR A 310 -12.56 19.60 15.63
C TYR A 310 -11.52 20.72 15.65
N HIS A 311 -11.57 21.66 14.71
CA HIS A 311 -10.58 22.73 14.64
C HIS A 311 -10.69 23.69 15.82
N ASP A 312 -11.90 24.04 16.24
CA ASP A 312 -12.14 24.92 17.38
C ASP A 312 -11.66 24.28 18.69
N ARG A 313 -11.99 23.01 18.93
CA ARG A 313 -11.61 22.31 20.16
C ARG A 313 -10.16 21.90 20.21
N PHE A 314 -9.60 21.47 19.08
CA PHE A 314 -8.23 20.98 19.01
C PHE A 314 -7.26 22.14 18.83
N TYR A 315 -7.49 23.08 17.93
CA TYR A 315 -6.53 24.15 17.64
C TYR A 315 -6.86 25.51 18.30
N GLY A 316 -8.08 25.70 18.82
CA GLY A 316 -8.45 26.89 19.59
C GLY A 316 -8.14 28.19 18.84
N PRO A 317 -7.26 29.07 19.36
CA PRO A 317 -6.87 30.30 18.65
C PRO A 317 -6.34 30.10 17.23
N ALA A 318 -5.80 28.91 16.92
CA ALA A 318 -5.30 28.54 15.59
C ALA A 318 -6.32 27.80 14.72
N ALA A 319 -7.60 27.70 15.14
CA ALA A 319 -8.63 26.95 14.42
C ALA A 319 -8.73 27.35 12.94
N LYS A 320 -8.82 28.65 12.65
CA LYS A 320 -8.98 29.12 11.27
C LYS A 320 -7.81 28.76 10.34
N PRO A 321 -6.53 29.10 10.65
CA PRO A 321 -5.43 28.71 9.79
C PRO A 321 -5.28 27.19 9.67
N MET A 322 -5.58 26.43 10.73
CA MET A 322 -5.52 24.96 10.68
C MET A 322 -6.65 24.33 9.86
N GLN A 323 -7.86 24.91 9.88
CA GLN A 323 -8.95 24.51 8.98
C GLN A 323 -8.54 24.70 7.51
N LEU A 324 -7.94 25.83 7.17
CA LEU A 324 -7.45 26.10 5.82
C LEU A 324 -6.33 25.12 5.42
N TYR A 325 -5.43 24.78 6.34
CA TYR A 325 -4.37 23.80 6.11
C TYR A 325 -4.93 22.41 5.78
N TRP A 326 -5.75 21.84 6.68
CA TRP A 326 -6.25 20.47 6.51
C TRP A 326 -7.22 20.33 5.34
N MET A 327 -8.11 21.30 5.14
CA MET A 327 -9.08 21.24 4.03
C MET A 327 -8.43 21.49 2.67
N TYR A 328 -7.33 22.24 2.61
CA TYR A 328 -6.56 22.37 1.38
C TYR A 328 -5.87 21.05 1.02
N MET A 329 -5.26 20.33 1.98
CA MET A 329 -4.73 18.98 1.72
C MET A 329 -5.80 18.01 1.21
N ASN A 330 -6.98 18.01 1.84
CA ASN A 330 -8.10 17.18 1.41
C ASN A 330 -8.51 17.50 -0.04
N ARG A 331 -8.53 18.79 -0.40
CA ARG A 331 -8.83 19.23 -1.76
C ARG A 331 -7.76 18.76 -2.76
N LEU A 332 -6.48 18.97 -2.47
CA LEU A 332 -5.38 18.54 -3.34
C LEU A 332 -5.47 17.06 -3.67
N ARG A 333 -5.63 16.22 -2.63
CA ARG A 333 -5.79 14.77 -2.78
C ARG A 333 -7.05 14.40 -3.57
N LYS A 334 -8.18 15.05 -3.30
CA LYS A 334 -9.45 14.79 -3.99
C LYS A 334 -9.41 15.13 -5.48
N GLU A 335 -8.74 16.22 -5.85
CA GLU A 335 -8.69 16.72 -7.22
C GLU A 335 -7.54 16.13 -8.04
N ALA A 336 -6.57 15.48 -7.38
CA ALA A 336 -5.41 14.88 -8.02
C ALA A 336 -5.80 13.76 -9.01
N PRO A 337 -5.43 13.83 -10.30
CA PRO A 337 -5.73 12.80 -11.30
C PRO A 337 -4.74 11.63 -11.28
N TYR A 338 -4.32 11.21 -10.09
CA TYR A 338 -3.29 10.19 -9.90
C TYR A 338 -3.85 9.01 -9.10
N HIS A 339 -3.56 7.78 -9.51
CA HIS A 339 -4.20 6.59 -8.93
C HIS A 339 -3.21 5.58 -8.35
N THR A 340 -1.92 5.89 -8.45
CA THR A 340 -0.81 5.08 -7.93
C THR A 340 -0.96 4.88 -6.42
N GLY A 341 -1.00 3.62 -5.98
CA GLY A 341 -1.26 3.23 -4.58
C GLY A 341 -0.03 3.31 -3.66
N ASN A 342 0.91 4.19 -3.98
CA ASN A 342 2.15 4.42 -3.24
C ASN A 342 2.49 5.93 -3.17
N ALA A 343 3.76 6.27 -2.94
CA ALA A 343 4.21 7.65 -2.76
C ALA A 343 4.88 8.31 -4.00
N VAL A 344 4.86 7.67 -5.17
CA VAL A 344 5.47 8.22 -6.41
C VAL A 344 4.83 9.54 -6.82
N ASN A 345 3.51 9.66 -6.75
CA ASN A 345 2.75 10.85 -7.17
C ASN A 345 2.59 11.93 -6.09
N ILE A 346 3.17 11.74 -4.90
CA ILE A 346 3.03 12.69 -3.79
C ILE A 346 3.61 14.06 -4.15
N PRO A 347 4.79 14.19 -4.83
CA PRO A 347 5.26 15.48 -5.32
C PRO A 347 4.27 16.18 -6.27
N ASP A 348 3.51 15.42 -7.06
CA ASP A 348 2.53 15.99 -8.00
C ASP A 348 1.21 16.42 -7.32
N ILE A 349 0.84 15.76 -6.22
CA ILE A 349 -0.29 16.17 -5.36
C ILE A 349 0.07 17.45 -4.60
N TYR A 350 1.35 17.63 -4.27
CA TYR A 350 1.87 18.77 -3.50
C TYR A 350 2.88 19.60 -4.30
N PRO A 351 2.46 20.28 -5.37
CA PRO A 351 3.34 21.14 -6.13
C PRO A 351 3.91 22.28 -5.27
N PRO A 352 5.01 22.94 -5.68
CA PRO A 352 5.67 23.98 -4.87
C PRO A 352 4.74 25.08 -4.35
N ALA A 353 3.78 25.54 -5.16
CA ALA A 353 2.81 26.54 -4.75
C ALA A 353 1.87 26.05 -3.64
N ALA A 354 1.50 24.76 -3.65
CA ALA A 354 0.71 24.14 -2.60
C ALA A 354 1.51 24.01 -1.30
N MET A 355 2.77 23.57 -1.39
CA MET A 355 3.67 23.47 -0.23
C MET A 355 3.89 24.83 0.43
N GLU A 356 4.08 25.90 -0.35
CA GLU A 356 4.20 27.26 0.16
C GLU A 356 2.91 27.74 0.84
N TYR A 357 1.74 27.47 0.25
CA TYR A 357 0.46 27.79 0.87
C TYR A 357 0.29 27.09 2.23
N LEU A 358 0.55 25.79 2.28
CA LEU A 358 0.46 24.98 3.50
C LEU A 358 1.43 25.50 4.56
N GLY A 359 2.69 25.77 4.19
CA GLY A 359 3.70 26.35 5.07
C GLY A 359 3.28 27.72 5.61
N GLN A 360 2.65 28.56 4.79
CA GLN A 360 2.13 29.85 5.24
C GLN A 360 0.99 29.69 6.26
N ARG A 361 0.07 28.74 6.07
CA ARG A 361 -0.99 28.46 7.05
C ARG A 361 -0.43 27.99 8.39
N LEU A 362 0.62 27.16 8.39
CA LEU A 362 1.31 26.76 9.60
C LEU A 362 1.99 27.94 10.30
N ARG A 363 2.71 28.81 9.57
CA ARG A 363 3.30 30.03 10.14
C ARG A 363 2.25 30.94 10.79
N ASP A 364 1.08 31.08 10.16
CA ASP A 364 -0.04 31.83 10.72
C ASP A 364 -0.59 31.18 12.00
N ALA A 365 -0.76 29.86 12.01
CA ALA A 365 -1.19 29.09 13.18
C ALA A 365 -0.18 29.20 14.34
N THR A 366 1.12 29.05 14.06
CA THR A 366 2.19 29.18 15.07
C THR A 366 2.17 30.55 15.71
N ARG A 367 2.00 31.61 14.92
CA ARG A 367 1.96 33.00 15.43
C ARG A 367 0.84 33.23 16.44
N VAL A 368 -0.34 32.65 16.23
CA VAL A 368 -1.50 32.83 17.12
C VAL A 368 -1.52 31.85 18.29
N ALA A 369 -0.89 30.68 18.14
CA ALA A 369 -0.80 29.65 19.19
C ALA A 369 0.38 29.86 20.15
N LYS A 370 1.39 30.66 19.77
CA LYS A 370 2.61 30.90 20.54
C LYS A 370 2.32 31.27 22.01
N GLY A 371 2.93 30.53 22.94
CA GLY A 371 2.78 30.71 24.39
C GLY A 371 1.43 30.24 24.95
N ARG A 372 0.63 29.50 24.18
CA ARG A 372 -0.70 29.03 24.57
C ARG A 372 -0.78 27.51 24.53
N ALA A 373 -0.45 26.87 25.65
CA ALA A 373 -0.66 25.44 25.81
C ALA A 373 -2.17 25.09 25.85
N PRO A 374 -2.60 23.96 25.26
CA PRO A 374 -1.80 22.97 24.51
C PRO A 374 -1.67 23.30 23.00
N TYR A 375 -2.26 24.40 22.53
CA TYR A 375 -2.39 24.73 21.11
C TYR A 375 -1.04 24.90 20.37
N GLU A 376 -0.04 25.47 21.04
CA GLU A 376 1.31 25.61 20.46
C GLU A 376 1.89 24.27 20.03
N GLU A 377 1.80 23.26 20.89
CA GLU A 377 2.33 21.92 20.62
C GLU A 377 1.50 21.18 19.56
N ARG A 378 0.17 21.36 19.56
CA ARG A 378 -0.70 20.81 18.50
C ARG A 378 -0.37 21.35 17.11
N VAL A 379 -0.02 22.63 17.01
CA VAL A 379 0.44 23.23 15.76
C VAL A 379 1.87 22.76 15.42
N ASN A 380 2.74 22.58 16.41
CA ASN A 380 4.08 22.02 16.21
C ASN A 380 4.03 20.60 15.63
N ILE A 381 3.13 19.74 16.09
CA ILE A 381 2.92 18.40 15.52
C ILE A 381 2.56 18.47 14.03
N ALA A 382 1.61 19.33 13.65
CA ALA A 382 1.26 19.53 12.24
C ALA A 382 2.42 20.14 11.43
N THR A 383 3.23 20.99 12.06
CA THR A 383 4.43 21.56 11.43
C THR A 383 5.50 20.50 11.18
N LYS A 384 5.71 19.57 12.12
CA LYS A 384 6.61 18.42 11.95
C LYS A 384 6.12 17.49 10.84
N SER A 385 4.82 17.27 10.76
CA SER A 385 4.18 16.54 9.66
C SER A 385 4.46 17.18 8.28
N TRP A 386 4.33 18.50 8.16
CA TRP A 386 4.69 19.21 6.93
C TRP A 386 6.19 19.14 6.62
N GLN A 387 7.07 19.25 7.61
CA GLN A 387 8.52 19.10 7.43
C GLN A 387 8.88 17.68 6.93
N TYR A 388 8.18 16.65 7.42
CA TYR A 388 8.35 15.28 6.95
C TYR A 388 8.01 15.14 5.46
N LEU A 389 6.89 15.73 5.03
CA LEU A 389 6.50 15.80 3.61
C LEU A 389 7.51 16.58 2.76
N ASP A 390 7.96 17.74 3.23
CA ASP A 390 8.96 18.57 2.54
C ASP A 390 10.28 17.80 2.34
N SER A 391 10.78 17.13 3.38
CA SER A 391 11.97 16.29 3.28
C SER A 391 11.80 15.16 2.26
N PHE A 392 10.63 14.53 2.17
CA PHE A 392 10.35 13.51 1.14
C PHE A 392 10.37 14.09 -0.27
N ILE A 393 9.65 15.20 -0.52
CA ILE A 393 9.59 15.85 -1.84
C ILE A 393 10.98 16.31 -2.28
N ARG A 394 11.76 16.90 -1.36
CA ARG A 394 13.15 17.28 -1.62
C ARG A 394 14.03 16.08 -1.92
N MET A 395 13.94 15.01 -1.13
CA MET A 395 14.69 13.78 -1.35
C MET A 395 14.43 13.23 -2.76
N ARG A 396 13.16 13.19 -3.18
CA ARG A 396 12.75 12.79 -4.54
C ARG A 396 13.37 13.69 -5.61
N ALA A 397 13.15 15.00 -5.54
CA ALA A 397 13.68 15.95 -6.53
C ALA A 397 15.23 15.90 -6.63
N LEU A 398 15.92 15.70 -5.51
CA LEU A 398 17.38 15.56 -5.48
C LEU A 398 17.84 14.23 -6.09
N SER A 399 17.09 13.15 -5.90
CA SER A 399 17.34 11.84 -6.52
C SER A 399 17.14 11.90 -8.03
N GLU A 400 16.05 12.52 -8.48
CA GLU A 400 15.70 12.71 -9.90
C GLU A 400 16.68 13.61 -10.66
N SER A 401 17.44 14.46 -9.94
CA SER A 401 18.52 15.29 -10.47
C SER A 401 19.92 14.69 -10.24
N TYR A 402 20.01 13.44 -9.76
CA TYR A 402 21.25 12.73 -9.47
C TYR A 402 22.16 13.46 -8.45
N SER A 403 21.56 14.20 -7.52
CA SER A 403 22.21 14.91 -6.41
C SER A 403 22.20 14.05 -5.13
N TRP A 404 22.74 12.83 -5.24
CA TRP A 404 22.54 11.75 -4.27
C TRP A 404 23.01 12.07 -2.84
N SER A 405 24.11 12.79 -2.67
CA SER A 405 24.60 13.19 -1.34
C SER A 405 23.63 14.14 -0.62
N GLU A 406 22.98 15.04 -1.35
CA GLU A 406 21.96 15.94 -0.78
C GLU A 406 20.64 15.20 -0.57
N ALA A 407 20.27 14.27 -1.47
CA ALA A 407 19.13 13.38 -1.28
C ALA A 407 19.28 12.55 0.01
N ALA A 408 20.47 12.04 0.30
CA ALA A 408 20.77 11.30 1.53
C ALA A 408 20.61 12.17 2.80
N LYS A 409 20.93 13.47 2.73
CA LYS A 409 20.67 14.40 3.84
C LYS A 409 19.17 14.60 4.04
N ALA A 410 18.41 14.82 2.97
CA ALA A 410 16.96 14.96 3.05
C ALA A 410 16.27 13.68 3.58
N LEU A 411 16.75 12.50 3.17
CA LEU A 411 16.33 11.21 3.73
C LEU A 411 16.58 11.14 5.25
N ASN A 412 17.75 11.56 5.72
CA ASN A 412 18.08 11.54 7.14
C ASN A 412 17.28 12.57 7.96
N GLU A 413 16.96 13.74 7.39
CA GLU A 413 16.01 14.70 7.98
C GLU A 413 14.62 14.07 8.13
N MET A 414 14.13 13.41 7.08
CA MET A 414 12.85 12.71 7.08
C MET A 414 12.82 11.62 8.17
N ARG A 415 13.87 10.80 8.27
CA ARG A 415 14.02 9.78 9.33
C ARG A 415 14.01 10.39 10.71
N ALA A 416 14.75 11.47 10.95
CA ALA A 416 14.80 12.11 12.26
C ALA A 416 13.41 12.60 12.72
N ILE A 417 12.62 13.15 11.79
CA ILE A 417 11.25 13.58 12.08
C ILE A 417 10.33 12.36 12.30
N GLY A 418 10.47 11.30 11.48
CA GLY A 418 9.72 10.05 11.64
C GLY A 418 9.99 9.39 13.00
N THR A 419 11.26 9.28 13.40
CA THR A 419 11.64 8.77 14.73
C THR A 419 11.06 9.63 15.83
N TRP A 420 11.08 10.96 15.69
CA TRP A 420 10.43 11.85 16.65
C TRP A 420 8.91 11.55 16.79
N MET A 421 8.20 11.28 15.69
CA MET A 421 6.78 10.91 15.73
C MET A 421 6.56 9.55 16.38
N GLU A 422 7.43 8.57 16.13
CA GLU A 422 7.37 7.22 16.70
C GLU A 422 7.65 7.22 18.21
N THR A 423 8.59 8.04 18.67
CA THR A 423 8.99 8.13 20.08
C THR A 423 8.23 9.19 20.89
N TYR A 424 7.35 9.95 20.25
CA TYR A 424 6.46 10.88 20.96
C TYR A 424 5.56 10.11 21.94
N ASP A 425 5.19 10.70 23.07
CA ASP A 425 4.29 10.06 24.04
C ASP A 425 2.94 10.80 24.13
N PRO A 426 1.81 10.15 23.76
CA PRO A 426 1.70 8.83 23.14
C PRO A 426 2.13 8.83 21.67
N PRO A 427 2.60 7.70 21.09
CA PRO A 427 3.13 7.64 19.72
C PRO A 427 2.19 8.26 18.69
N LEU A 428 2.74 9.14 17.84
CA LEU A 428 1.96 9.87 16.84
C LEU A 428 1.74 9.06 15.56
N VAL A 429 2.51 8.00 15.33
CA VAL A 429 2.43 7.14 14.16
C VAL A 429 2.56 5.68 14.57
N THR A 430 1.93 4.78 13.81
CA THR A 430 2.08 3.35 14.01
C THR A 430 3.50 2.87 13.66
N ALA A 431 4.05 1.95 14.44
CA ALA A 431 5.44 1.49 14.30
C ALA A 431 5.71 0.74 12.98
N GLY A 432 4.70 0.13 12.35
CA GLY A 432 4.82 -0.52 11.04
C GLY A 432 4.74 0.45 9.84
N GLY A 433 4.59 1.74 10.14
CA GLY A 433 4.46 2.84 9.19
C GLY A 433 5.76 3.61 9.02
N GLY A 434 5.65 4.93 8.75
CA GLY A 434 6.71 5.91 8.98
C GLY A 434 8.12 5.47 8.55
N VAL A 435 9.04 5.37 9.52
CA VAL A 435 10.45 5.05 9.29
C VAL A 435 10.66 3.64 8.74
N ALA A 436 9.87 2.67 9.19
CA ALA A 436 9.96 1.29 8.67
C ALA A 436 9.72 1.24 7.15
N ARG A 437 8.74 2.01 6.68
CA ARG A 437 8.41 2.11 5.25
C ARG A 437 9.37 2.98 4.45
N ILE A 438 9.92 4.05 5.05
CA ILE A 438 11.05 4.78 4.45
C ILE A 438 12.18 3.81 4.16
N ASN A 439 12.61 3.05 5.17
CA ASN A 439 13.75 2.15 5.07
C ASN A 439 13.51 1.01 4.08
N ARG A 440 12.28 0.50 4.01
CA ARG A 440 11.93 -0.59 3.10
C ARG A 440 11.86 -0.15 1.65
N PHE A 441 11.19 0.98 1.40
CA PHE A 441 10.81 1.35 0.04
C PHE A 441 11.73 2.41 -0.54
N TRP A 442 12.11 3.45 0.21
CA TRP A 442 12.68 4.68 -0.35
C TRP A 442 14.17 4.88 -0.05
N ALA A 443 14.65 4.41 1.09
CA ALA A 443 16.06 4.53 1.47
C ALA A 443 17.05 3.77 0.56
N PRO A 444 16.77 2.53 0.11
CA PRO A 444 17.76 1.73 -0.62
C PRO A 444 18.29 2.41 -1.87
N GLU A 445 17.41 3.07 -2.64
CA GLU A 445 17.79 3.87 -3.82
C GLU A 445 18.79 4.96 -3.46
N VAL A 446 18.43 5.80 -2.49
CA VAL A 446 19.19 7.00 -2.13
C VAL A 446 20.54 6.65 -1.51
N GLU A 447 20.56 5.66 -0.60
CA GLU A 447 21.77 5.25 0.10
C GLU A 447 22.76 4.58 -0.86
N GLN A 448 22.30 3.61 -1.64
CA GLN A 448 23.17 2.93 -2.60
C GLN A 448 23.67 3.92 -3.66
N ALA A 449 22.79 4.73 -4.26
CA ALA A 449 23.22 5.68 -5.28
C ALA A 449 24.23 6.71 -4.75
N SER A 450 24.06 7.18 -3.50
CA SER A 450 25.03 8.04 -2.81
C SER A 450 26.40 7.38 -2.69
N GLU A 451 26.47 6.09 -2.32
CA GLU A 451 27.73 5.34 -2.27
C GLU A 451 28.39 5.20 -3.66
N ARG A 452 27.61 5.06 -4.74
CA ARG A 452 28.10 4.94 -6.12
C ARG A 452 28.70 6.23 -6.69
N VAL A 453 28.44 7.37 -6.06
CA VAL A 453 28.91 8.68 -6.55
C VAL A 453 29.75 9.46 -5.54
N THR A 454 30.07 8.84 -4.40
CA THR A 454 30.92 9.42 -3.35
C THR A 454 32.23 8.65 -3.23
N ARG A 455 33.12 9.15 -2.35
CA ARG A 455 34.49 8.64 -2.19
C ARG A 455 35.25 8.70 -3.52
N SER A 456 35.82 7.59 -3.96
CA SER A 456 36.58 7.41 -5.19
C SER A 456 35.71 6.98 -6.38
N ASN A 457 34.46 6.58 -6.15
CA ASN A 457 33.50 6.26 -7.18
C ASN A 457 33.04 7.52 -7.91
N LYS A 458 32.69 7.40 -9.18
CA LYS A 458 32.25 8.56 -9.98
C LYS A 458 31.06 8.23 -10.85
N LYS A 459 30.08 9.14 -10.85
CA LYS A 459 29.01 9.15 -11.85
C LYS A 459 29.60 9.44 -13.23
N ILE A 460 29.25 8.62 -14.21
CA ILE A 460 29.58 8.82 -15.64
C ILE A 460 28.51 9.71 -16.27
N ALA A 461 27.25 9.29 -16.18
CA ALA A 461 26.09 9.99 -16.75
C ALA A 461 24.80 9.58 -16.05
N GLY A 462 23.81 10.48 -15.99
CA GLY A 462 22.42 10.11 -15.67
C GLY A 462 21.63 9.89 -16.95
N LEU A 463 20.67 8.97 -16.94
CA LEU A 463 19.76 8.76 -18.05
C LEU A 463 18.54 9.68 -17.85
N GLY A 464 18.07 10.34 -18.90
CA GLY A 464 16.92 11.23 -18.81
C GLY A 464 15.64 10.49 -18.40
N ASP A 465 14.69 11.21 -17.82
CA ASP A 465 13.38 10.68 -17.41
C ASP A 465 12.52 10.23 -18.59
N VAL A 466 12.64 10.90 -19.75
CA VAL A 466 11.80 10.64 -20.92
C VAL A 466 12.51 9.69 -21.87
N TRP A 467 12.04 8.44 -21.95
CA TRP A 467 12.58 7.40 -22.81
C TRP A 467 11.65 7.18 -24.00
N LYS A 468 12.21 6.76 -25.15
CA LYS A 468 11.40 6.22 -26.25
C LYS A 468 10.83 4.87 -25.83
N THR A 469 9.57 4.62 -26.12
CA THR A 469 8.89 3.40 -25.67
C THR A 469 8.17 2.67 -26.79
N TRP A 470 8.02 1.35 -26.61
CA TRP A 470 7.23 0.52 -27.50
C TRP A 470 6.44 -0.51 -26.68
N MET A 471 5.12 -0.46 -26.81
CA MET A 471 4.20 -1.38 -26.15
C MET A 471 4.20 -2.71 -26.90
N ASP A 472 4.47 -3.80 -26.18
CA ASP A 472 4.64 -5.14 -26.74
C ASP A 472 3.73 -6.15 -26.01
N PRO A 473 2.41 -6.09 -26.22
CA PRO A 473 1.44 -6.90 -25.46
C PRO A 473 1.57 -8.41 -25.74
N TYR A 474 2.33 -8.81 -26.76
CA TYR A 474 2.51 -10.21 -27.16
C TYR A 474 3.95 -10.71 -26.94
N ASP A 475 4.78 -9.94 -26.25
CA ASP A 475 6.19 -10.27 -26.00
C ASP A 475 6.97 -10.73 -27.26
N SER A 476 6.85 -9.95 -28.34
CA SER A 476 7.45 -10.24 -29.64
C SER A 476 8.76 -9.48 -29.89
N GLY A 477 9.11 -8.54 -29.01
CA GLY A 477 10.15 -7.54 -29.24
C GLY A 477 11.56 -8.09 -29.34
N GLU A 478 11.87 -9.21 -28.66
CA GLU A 478 13.16 -9.89 -28.80
C GLU A 478 13.32 -10.45 -30.23
N LEU A 479 12.26 -11.07 -30.77
CA LEU A 479 12.23 -11.59 -32.14
C LEU A 479 12.30 -10.46 -33.18
N LEU A 480 11.61 -9.35 -32.93
CA LEU A 480 11.66 -8.13 -33.75
C LEU A 480 12.98 -7.35 -33.59
N LYS A 481 13.83 -7.75 -32.64
CA LYS A 481 15.10 -7.11 -32.30
C LYS A 481 14.93 -5.62 -31.97
N LEU A 482 13.90 -5.28 -31.19
CA LEU A 482 13.62 -3.89 -30.80
C LEU A 482 14.80 -3.23 -30.04
N TYR A 483 15.65 -4.04 -29.42
CA TYR A 483 16.92 -3.63 -28.82
C TYR A 483 18.01 -3.17 -29.80
N SER A 484 17.85 -3.47 -31.10
CA SER A 484 18.91 -3.26 -32.09
C SER A 484 19.00 -1.80 -32.55
N ARG A 485 20.23 -1.32 -32.73
CA ARG A 485 20.50 0.00 -33.35
C ARG A 485 20.05 0.09 -34.80
N ARG A 486 19.75 -1.04 -35.44
CA ARG A 486 19.22 -1.09 -36.82
C ARG A 486 17.72 -0.78 -36.89
N VAL A 487 17.02 -0.85 -35.77
CA VAL A 487 15.61 -0.47 -35.69
C VAL A 487 15.50 1.05 -35.58
N ASP A 488 14.80 1.65 -36.54
CA ASP A 488 14.43 3.05 -36.54
C ASP A 488 13.33 3.29 -35.49
N ASP A 489 13.69 4.04 -34.44
CA ASP A 489 12.83 4.33 -33.30
C ASP A 489 12.30 5.78 -33.30
N ARG A 490 12.46 6.52 -34.41
CA ARG A 490 12.02 7.93 -34.49
C ARG A 490 10.52 8.12 -34.34
N SER A 491 9.74 7.09 -34.66
CA SER A 491 8.28 7.07 -34.55
C SER A 491 7.80 6.51 -33.21
N TRP A 492 8.69 6.05 -32.34
CA TRP A 492 8.31 5.53 -31.04
C TRP A 492 7.75 6.66 -30.17
N PRO A 493 6.64 6.43 -29.45
CA PRO A 493 6.20 7.36 -28.41
C PRO A 493 7.26 7.50 -27.32
N THR A 494 7.06 8.45 -26.41
CA THR A 494 7.90 8.58 -25.23
C THR A 494 7.07 8.49 -23.96
N MET A 495 7.73 8.03 -22.89
CA MET A 495 7.16 8.00 -21.54
C MET A 495 8.19 8.44 -20.51
N ARG A 496 7.70 9.00 -19.41
CA ARG A 496 8.47 9.21 -18.20
C ARG A 496 8.69 7.89 -17.48
N THR A 497 9.82 7.75 -16.80
CA THR A 497 10.17 6.53 -16.07
C THR A 497 10.06 6.77 -14.58
N TYR A 498 10.73 7.80 -14.05
CA TYR A 498 10.86 7.95 -12.61
C TYR A 498 10.05 9.08 -12.02
N SER A 499 9.68 10.09 -12.82
CA SER A 499 8.85 11.21 -12.34
C SER A 499 7.34 10.99 -12.55
N ALA A 500 6.94 9.92 -13.24
CA ALA A 500 5.53 9.52 -13.35
C ALA A 500 5.40 8.00 -13.52
N SER A 501 4.39 7.41 -12.87
CA SER A 501 4.07 5.99 -13.06
C SER A 501 3.38 5.71 -14.41
N TRP A 502 3.18 4.44 -14.74
CA TRP A 502 2.28 4.01 -15.82
C TRP A 502 0.84 4.42 -15.56
N SER A 503 0.36 4.29 -14.31
CA SER A 503 -1.00 4.73 -13.95
C SER A 503 -1.23 6.19 -14.30
N ASP A 504 -0.26 7.05 -13.96
CA ASP A 504 -0.35 8.50 -14.19
C ASP A 504 -0.20 8.88 -15.67
N GLN A 505 0.28 7.94 -16.49
CA GLN A 505 0.42 8.07 -17.94
C GLN A 505 -0.69 7.33 -18.71
N GLY A 506 -1.77 6.94 -18.02
CA GLY A 506 -2.96 6.32 -18.64
C GLY A 506 -2.84 4.82 -18.90
N LEU A 507 -1.82 4.15 -18.36
CA LEU A 507 -1.53 2.73 -18.53
C LEU A 507 -1.82 1.91 -17.27
N ARG A 508 -2.71 2.38 -16.40
CA ARG A 508 -3.07 1.71 -15.14
C ARG A 508 -3.50 0.25 -15.31
N TYR A 509 -4.15 -0.08 -16.42
CA TYR A 509 -4.68 -1.42 -16.73
C TYR A 509 -3.84 -2.17 -17.79
N TYR A 510 -2.64 -1.67 -18.08
CA TYR A 510 -1.75 -2.33 -19.03
C TYR A 510 -0.91 -3.40 -18.33
N HIS A 511 -1.18 -4.65 -18.65
CA HIS A 511 -0.39 -5.82 -18.24
C HIS A 511 0.27 -6.40 -19.48
N GLY A 512 1.60 -6.43 -19.49
CA GLY A 512 2.39 -6.87 -20.62
C GLY A 512 3.80 -6.31 -20.61
N VAL A 513 4.46 -6.42 -21.76
CA VAL A 513 5.84 -5.99 -21.92
C VAL A 513 5.90 -4.57 -22.48
N MET A 514 6.83 -3.77 -21.98
CA MET A 514 7.16 -2.45 -22.52
C MET A 514 8.65 -2.37 -22.80
N TRP A 515 9.01 -1.93 -24.00
CA TRP A 515 10.39 -1.64 -24.37
C TRP A 515 10.69 -0.17 -24.16
N TYR A 516 11.88 0.11 -23.66
CA TYR A 516 12.43 1.44 -23.45
C TYR A 516 13.75 1.57 -24.20
N ARG A 517 13.98 2.72 -24.83
CA ARG A 517 15.24 3.07 -25.49
C ARG A 517 15.68 4.47 -25.12
N GLN A 518 16.96 4.60 -24.78
CA GLN A 518 17.61 5.89 -24.62
C GLN A 518 19.07 5.80 -25.07
N GLU A 519 19.56 6.88 -25.68
CA GLU A 519 20.97 7.01 -26.05
C GLU A 519 21.71 7.83 -25.00
N VAL A 520 22.97 7.45 -24.73
CA VAL A 520 23.85 8.16 -23.81
C VAL A 520 25.28 8.18 -24.36
N GLN A 521 25.93 9.33 -24.25
CA GLN A 521 27.33 9.46 -24.63
C GLN A 521 28.22 9.09 -23.45
N ILE A 522 29.20 8.20 -23.70
CA ILE A 522 30.23 7.85 -22.71
C ILE A 522 31.56 8.38 -23.23
N LEU A 523 32.15 9.34 -22.53
CA LEU A 523 33.36 10.03 -22.97
C LEU A 523 34.59 9.10 -22.99
N PRO A 524 35.58 9.33 -23.87
CA PRO A 524 36.80 8.51 -23.96
C PRO A 524 37.63 8.42 -22.69
N GLU A 525 37.51 9.39 -21.77
CA GLU A 525 38.18 9.39 -20.46
C GLU A 525 37.81 8.22 -19.54
N TRP A 526 36.69 7.54 -19.83
CA TRP A 526 36.24 6.35 -19.10
C TRP A 526 36.79 5.05 -19.66
N ALA A 527 37.53 5.09 -20.78
CA ALA A 527 38.13 3.91 -21.37
C ALA A 527 39.11 3.24 -20.40
N GLY A 528 39.01 1.92 -20.26
CA GLY A 528 39.85 1.13 -19.34
C GLY A 528 39.35 1.12 -17.88
N ARG A 529 38.23 1.77 -17.58
CA ARG A 529 37.56 1.67 -16.28
C ARG A 529 36.27 0.85 -16.40
N PRO A 530 35.85 0.13 -15.34
CA PRO A 530 34.55 -0.51 -15.32
C PRO A 530 33.42 0.52 -15.47
N VAL A 531 32.43 0.20 -16.29
CA VAL A 531 31.22 0.97 -16.51
C VAL A 531 30.04 0.15 -16.00
N MET A 532 29.40 0.65 -14.95
CA MET A 532 28.25 0.03 -14.32
C MET A 532 26.98 0.75 -14.75
N LEU A 533 25.96 0.01 -15.18
CA LEU A 533 24.60 0.49 -15.40
C LEU A 533 23.74 0.17 -14.20
N TRP A 534 23.36 1.20 -13.46
CA TRP A 534 22.59 1.10 -12.22
C TRP A 534 21.15 1.53 -12.43
N PHE A 535 20.21 0.71 -11.95
CA PHE A 535 18.78 0.98 -11.91
C PHE A 535 18.34 1.21 -10.47
N GLY A 536 17.72 2.36 -10.19
CA GLY A 536 17.14 2.60 -8.87
C GLY A 536 15.90 1.73 -8.60
N GLY A 537 15.22 1.27 -9.66
CA GLY A 537 13.97 0.53 -9.59
C GLY A 537 13.31 0.31 -10.95
N VAL A 538 12.73 -0.89 -11.09
CA VAL A 538 11.93 -1.45 -12.18
C VAL A 538 10.83 -2.30 -11.53
N ASP A 539 9.56 -2.06 -11.85
CA ASP A 539 8.42 -2.58 -11.07
C ASP A 539 8.46 -4.11 -10.87
N GLU A 540 8.67 -4.89 -11.93
CA GLU A 540 8.91 -6.34 -11.85
C GLU A 540 10.32 -6.68 -12.37
N ASP A 541 10.40 -7.27 -13.57
CA ASP A 541 11.62 -7.76 -14.18
C ASP A 541 12.00 -6.90 -15.40
N ALA A 542 13.30 -6.75 -15.63
CA ALA A 542 13.81 -6.20 -16.87
C ALA A 542 14.97 -6.99 -17.47
N LYS A 543 14.98 -7.07 -18.80
CA LYS A 543 16.14 -7.49 -19.61
C LYS A 543 16.79 -6.28 -20.25
N VAL A 544 18.12 -6.26 -20.31
CA VAL A 544 18.87 -5.08 -20.74
C VAL A 544 19.85 -5.41 -21.87
N TRP A 545 19.92 -4.50 -22.84
CA TRP A 545 20.88 -4.52 -23.94
C TRP A 545 21.61 -3.19 -24.06
N VAL A 546 22.89 -3.26 -24.41
CA VAL A 546 23.72 -2.10 -24.76
C VAL A 546 24.33 -2.34 -26.13
N ASN A 547 24.05 -1.45 -27.09
CA ASN A 547 24.59 -1.52 -28.46
C ASN A 547 24.47 -2.89 -29.14
N ASP A 548 23.26 -3.46 -29.15
CA ASP A 548 22.94 -4.79 -29.71
C ASP A 548 23.44 -5.99 -28.89
N VAL A 549 24.16 -5.77 -27.77
CA VAL A 549 24.67 -6.82 -26.87
C VAL A 549 23.74 -6.97 -25.67
N TYR A 550 23.30 -8.20 -25.38
CA TYR A 550 22.57 -8.51 -24.16
C TYR A 550 23.52 -8.47 -22.96
N VAL A 551 23.17 -7.71 -21.92
CA VAL A 551 24.07 -7.48 -20.76
C VAL A 551 23.53 -8.06 -19.44
N GLY A 552 22.27 -8.51 -19.39
CA GLY A 552 21.71 -9.22 -18.24
C GLY A 552 20.27 -8.84 -17.90
N GLU A 553 19.83 -9.34 -16.75
CA GLU A 553 18.50 -9.09 -16.17
C GLU A 553 18.63 -8.28 -14.88
N VAL A 554 17.62 -7.48 -14.57
CA VAL A 554 17.50 -6.76 -13.30
C VAL A 554 16.13 -7.06 -12.69
N GLN A 555 16.14 -7.42 -11.42
CA GLN A 555 14.94 -7.66 -10.62
C GLN A 555 15.01 -6.77 -9.39
N THR A 556 14.08 -5.80 -9.30
CA THR A 556 14.11 -4.82 -8.19
C THR A 556 12.82 -4.84 -7.37
N ASN A 557 11.76 -5.48 -7.89
CA ASN A 557 10.40 -5.40 -7.36
C ASN A 557 9.95 -3.94 -7.12
N GLY A 558 10.42 -3.01 -7.95
CA GLY A 558 10.19 -1.56 -7.86
C GLY A 558 11.03 -0.80 -6.82
N TRP A 559 11.67 -1.48 -5.87
CA TRP A 559 12.19 -0.84 -4.65
C TRP A 559 13.67 -1.08 -4.34
N GLN A 560 14.23 -2.22 -4.75
CA GLN A 560 15.61 -2.62 -4.43
C GLN A 560 16.52 -2.40 -5.64
N PRO A 561 17.47 -1.45 -5.60
CA PRO A 561 18.30 -1.17 -6.76
C PRO A 561 19.08 -2.40 -7.25
N ALA A 562 19.40 -2.41 -8.55
CA ALA A 562 20.21 -3.43 -9.20
C ALA A 562 21.19 -2.79 -10.18
N GLU A 563 22.30 -3.48 -10.48
CA GLU A 563 23.30 -2.99 -11.44
C GLU A 563 23.91 -4.09 -12.29
N LEU A 564 24.34 -3.71 -13.50
CA LEU A 564 24.99 -4.56 -14.48
C LEU A 564 26.33 -3.95 -14.90
N GLU A 565 27.36 -4.79 -15.01
CA GLU A 565 28.63 -4.42 -15.63
C GLU A 565 28.46 -4.40 -17.16
N ILE A 566 28.76 -3.27 -17.82
CA ILE A 566 28.50 -3.09 -19.26
C ILE A 566 29.73 -2.65 -20.08
N THR A 567 30.93 -2.60 -19.51
CA THR A 567 32.17 -2.12 -20.16
C THR A 567 32.39 -2.81 -21.50
N HIS A 568 32.15 -4.12 -21.56
CA HIS A 568 32.34 -4.95 -22.75
C HIS A 568 31.40 -4.58 -23.92
N ALA A 569 30.31 -3.85 -23.67
CA ALA A 569 29.33 -3.44 -24.67
C ALA A 569 29.41 -1.93 -25.03
N VAL A 570 30.22 -1.16 -24.31
CA VAL A 570 30.33 0.30 -24.45
C VAL A 570 31.18 0.71 -25.66
N ARG A 571 30.73 1.77 -26.33
CA ARG A 571 31.45 2.49 -27.40
C ARG A 571 31.82 3.87 -26.88
N TYR A 572 33.08 4.03 -26.49
CA TYR A 572 33.59 5.30 -25.99
C TYR A 572 33.66 6.38 -27.09
N GLY A 573 33.33 7.62 -26.74
CA GLY A 573 33.30 8.77 -27.64
C GLY A 573 32.15 8.75 -28.67
N ARG A 574 31.18 7.84 -28.52
CA ARG A 574 30.02 7.69 -29.40
C ARG A 574 28.74 7.54 -28.56
N ASP A 575 27.59 7.63 -29.22
CA ASP A 575 26.31 7.34 -28.60
C ASP A 575 26.17 5.82 -28.35
N ASN A 576 25.77 5.49 -27.14
CA ASN A 576 25.49 4.14 -26.69
C ASN A 576 23.97 3.99 -26.58
N LEU A 577 23.40 3.01 -27.28
CA LEU A 577 21.97 2.72 -27.14
C LEU A 577 21.79 1.77 -25.97
N ILE A 578 21.01 2.19 -24.98
CA ILE A 578 20.49 1.33 -23.92
C ILE A 578 19.06 0.96 -24.29
N ALA A 579 18.77 -0.32 -24.38
CA ALA A 579 17.44 -0.85 -24.57
C ALA A 579 17.04 -1.74 -23.39
N VAL A 580 15.85 -1.53 -22.86
CA VAL A 580 15.34 -2.24 -21.68
C VAL A 580 13.96 -2.81 -22.02
N LYS A 581 13.78 -4.10 -21.83
CA LYS A 581 12.48 -4.77 -21.87
C LYS A 581 11.99 -4.90 -20.44
N VAL A 582 10.89 -4.25 -20.07
CA VAL A 582 10.27 -4.39 -18.75
C VAL A 582 9.00 -5.23 -18.87
N THR A 583 8.83 -6.18 -17.95
CA THR A 583 7.59 -6.95 -17.81
C THR A 583 6.72 -6.35 -16.71
N ASN A 584 5.40 -6.36 -16.92
CA ASN A 584 4.38 -6.09 -15.89
C ASN A 584 3.26 -7.13 -16.06
N ALA A 585 3.45 -8.31 -15.47
CA ALA A 585 2.62 -9.49 -15.72
C ALA A 585 1.37 -9.52 -14.84
N VAL A 586 1.39 -8.90 -13.66
CA VAL A 586 0.27 -8.95 -12.72
C VAL A 586 -0.28 -7.57 -12.41
N THR A 587 -1.57 -7.52 -12.04
CA THR A 587 -2.10 -6.31 -11.42
C THR A 587 -1.57 -6.23 -10.01
N ASN A 588 -0.94 -5.11 -9.67
CA ASN A 588 -0.64 -4.78 -8.29
C ASN A 588 -1.32 -3.47 -7.90
N GLU A 589 -1.57 -3.32 -6.61
CA GLU A 589 -2.19 -2.15 -6.01
C GLU A 589 -1.32 -0.88 -6.10
N LEU A 590 -0.04 -1.03 -6.44
CA LEU A 590 0.90 0.08 -6.55
C LEU A 590 0.69 0.84 -7.86
N GLY A 591 0.39 0.15 -8.96
CA GLY A 591 0.09 0.75 -10.26
C GLY A 591 1.30 1.46 -10.89
N CYS A 592 2.52 1.05 -10.54
CA CYS A 592 3.76 1.68 -10.97
C CYS A 592 4.08 1.36 -12.42
N GLY A 593 4.35 0.10 -12.74
CA GLY A 593 4.82 -0.37 -14.04
C GLY A 593 6.14 0.23 -14.51
N GLY A 594 6.90 -0.51 -15.33
CA GLY A 594 8.06 0.02 -16.03
C GLY A 594 9.31 0.27 -15.16
N ILE A 595 10.21 1.10 -15.68
CA ILE A 595 11.32 1.68 -14.89
C ILE A 595 10.69 2.73 -13.98
N THR A 596 10.89 2.64 -12.66
CA THR A 596 10.17 3.47 -11.67
C THR A 596 11.04 4.51 -10.96
N ARG A 597 12.36 4.47 -11.23
CA ARG A 597 13.39 5.28 -10.54
C ARG A 597 14.53 5.65 -11.48
N PRO A 598 15.35 6.67 -11.14
CA PRO A 598 16.47 7.10 -11.95
C PRO A 598 17.42 5.96 -12.32
N VAL A 599 17.96 6.05 -13.54
CA VAL A 599 18.95 5.11 -14.09
C VAL A 599 20.22 5.90 -14.34
N MET A 600 21.37 5.37 -13.93
CA MET A 600 22.65 6.07 -14.14
C MET A 600 23.76 5.11 -14.53
N LEU A 601 24.76 5.68 -15.18
CA LEU A 601 26.06 5.08 -15.40
C LEU A 601 27.03 5.59 -14.33
N TRP A 602 27.79 4.68 -13.74
CA TRP A 602 28.85 5.02 -12.79
C TRP A 602 30.08 4.12 -12.99
N SER A 603 31.20 4.53 -12.42
CA SER A 603 32.46 3.79 -12.46
C SER A 603 33.04 3.68 -11.06
N PRO A 604 33.39 2.46 -10.60
CA PRO A 604 34.13 2.28 -9.35
C PRO A 604 35.54 2.86 -9.45
N GLU A 605 36.19 2.99 -8.31
CA GLU A 605 37.62 3.29 -8.24
C GLU A 605 38.43 2.36 -9.16
N PRO A 606 39.45 2.86 -9.89
CA PRO A 606 40.35 1.98 -10.62
C PRO A 606 40.99 0.99 -9.65
N LEU A 607 40.90 -0.31 -9.93
CA LEU A 607 41.61 -1.32 -9.17
C LEU A 607 43.12 -1.01 -9.19
N ALA A 608 43.80 -1.18 -8.05
CA ALA A 608 45.24 -1.04 -8.00
C ALA A 608 45.91 -2.06 -8.95
N ASP A 609 47.03 -1.68 -9.58
CA ASP A 609 47.75 -2.55 -10.50
C ASP A 609 48.03 -3.93 -9.87
N GLY A 610 47.39 -4.98 -10.41
CA GLY A 610 47.57 -6.37 -9.99
C GLY A 610 46.39 -7.03 -9.28
N GLU A 611 45.33 -6.30 -8.94
CA GLU A 611 44.08 -6.90 -8.45
C GLU A 611 43.13 -7.20 -9.62
N VAL A 612 42.90 -8.48 -9.88
CA VAL A 612 41.77 -8.91 -10.72
C VAL A 612 40.51 -8.63 -9.91
N ALA A 613 39.52 -7.96 -10.52
CA ALA A 613 38.19 -7.81 -9.91
C ALA A 613 37.73 -9.20 -9.46
N GLU A 614 37.54 -9.41 -8.15
CA GLU A 614 36.83 -10.61 -7.72
C GLU A 614 35.47 -10.58 -8.42
N PRO A 615 35.02 -11.70 -9.01
CA PRO A 615 33.67 -11.76 -9.55
C PRO A 615 32.74 -11.28 -8.45
N VAL A 616 31.87 -10.31 -8.79
CA VAL A 616 30.80 -9.90 -7.91
C VAL A 616 30.10 -11.18 -7.50
N VAL A 617 30.31 -11.59 -6.25
CA VAL A 617 29.58 -12.70 -5.66
C VAL A 617 28.14 -12.26 -5.79
N GLU A 618 27.39 -12.90 -6.69
CA GLU A 618 25.94 -12.81 -6.70
C GLU A 618 25.53 -12.87 -5.23
N PRO A 619 24.75 -11.90 -4.71
CA PRO A 619 24.21 -12.07 -3.37
C PRO A 619 23.59 -13.46 -3.38
N ALA A 620 24.11 -14.34 -2.52
CA ALA A 620 23.69 -15.75 -2.49
C ALA A 620 22.17 -15.75 -2.68
N PRO A 621 21.63 -16.52 -3.64
CA PRO A 621 20.22 -16.43 -4.05
C PRO A 621 19.43 -16.33 -2.77
N ALA A 622 18.79 -15.17 -2.56
CA ALA A 622 18.31 -14.76 -1.25
C ALA A 622 17.58 -15.95 -0.66
N ALA A 623 18.19 -16.64 0.32
CA ALA A 623 17.88 -18.02 0.65
C ALA A 623 16.36 -18.19 0.67
N GLU A 624 15.78 -18.79 -0.39
CA GLU A 624 14.38 -18.59 -0.83
C GLU A 624 13.54 -17.98 0.29
N GLN A 625 13.59 -16.66 0.43
CA GLN A 625 12.82 -16.04 1.49
C GLN A 625 11.39 -16.11 0.99
N PRO A 626 10.50 -16.82 1.70
CA PRO A 626 9.19 -17.18 1.19
C PRO A 626 8.49 -15.90 0.77
N ALA A 627 8.09 -15.83 -0.51
CA ALA A 627 7.41 -14.71 -1.16
C ALA A 627 6.55 -13.91 -0.18
N ALA A 628 7.09 -12.83 0.39
CA ALA A 628 6.46 -12.00 1.42
C ALA A 628 5.41 -12.76 2.27
N GLY A 629 5.82 -13.88 2.87
CA GLY A 629 5.10 -14.45 4.00
C GLY A 629 5.37 -13.55 5.18
N GLN A 630 4.47 -12.62 5.49
CA GLN A 630 4.50 -11.90 6.76
C GLN A 630 4.45 -12.94 7.89
N GLN A 631 5.56 -13.06 8.63
CA GLN A 631 5.62 -13.80 9.88
C GLN A 631 4.68 -13.17 10.94
N PRO A 632 4.30 -13.95 11.97
CA PRO A 632 2.99 -13.89 12.59
C PRO A 632 2.78 -12.61 13.40
N ASP A 633 1.54 -12.16 13.40
CA ASP A 633 1.01 -11.28 14.45
C ASP A 633 1.38 -11.87 15.81
N PRO A 634 2.02 -11.13 16.74
CA PRO A 634 2.07 -11.58 18.12
C PRO A 634 0.62 -11.58 18.62
N GLY A 635 0.04 -12.77 18.72
CA GLY A 635 -1.33 -12.95 19.18
C GLY A 635 -1.58 -12.15 20.47
N PRO A 636 -2.83 -11.69 20.70
CA PRO A 636 -3.15 -11.03 21.95
C PRO A 636 -2.93 -12.02 23.08
N SER A 637 -1.98 -11.71 23.96
CA SER A 637 -2.00 -12.24 25.32
C SER A 637 -3.29 -11.74 25.97
N VAL A 638 -4.27 -12.62 26.07
CA VAL A 638 -5.48 -12.45 26.88
C VAL A 638 -5.03 -12.19 28.33
N PRO A 639 -5.42 -11.09 28.99
CA PRO A 639 -5.31 -11.02 30.44
C PRO A 639 -6.39 -11.94 31.05
N GLN A 640 -5.97 -12.74 32.03
CA GLN A 640 -6.88 -13.42 32.97
C GLN A 640 -7.86 -12.43 33.61
#